data_AF-A0A3M1MKI4-F1
#
_entry.id   AF-A0A3M1MKI4-F1
#
_cell.length_a   1.000
_cell.length_b   1.000
_cell.length_c   1.000
_cell.angle_alpha   90.00
_cell.angle_beta   90.00
_cell.angle_gamma   90.00
#
_symmetry.space_group_name_H-M   'P 1'
#
loop_
_entity.id
_entity.type
_entity.pdbx_description
1 polymer ?
#
loop_
_entity_poly.entity_id
_entity_poly.type
_entity_poly.pdbx_seq_one_letter_code
_entity_poly.pdbx_strand_id
1 'polypeptide(L)'
;MLLLASLGGWAAVQAQQQPLFTDAAQPQRYRADADIGVVRRRFVQVHPAVLRSLRPGDTFSLSLLADVQYDWVVDSISPGPRGSTVWSGHLKGFPLGQALLLWDGENLMGNVNTGERVFRLRAIGGGVHIIEELDHSAFPEELPPLDAPATLGGAATPKGRFAPTADDGSQIDVMVLYTPAARSAVGGTAQMQALIDLAVAEANQAYLNSGVTPRLNLVHTVEVPYTESGNFDTDLTRLQGTSDGYMDNIHALRDAYHADLVSLIIEDTQYCGLGYFMNTASAAFAPWGFTVVARTCATGYYSFAHELGHNMGLQHDWYVDAGVYEYTYSHGYVNVGGGWRTIMAYNSECSDSGGYCTRLQYFSNPNNTYSGAPMGVAPGTSSSCVAGDLGHPACDAANYQVLNNNAYTVANFRVSGVPTATATPSPTVTPSPTLTATPSPTLTPTPTLTPTATLTPTATITPGGPTLTPTATPVWRGIYLPLILKNAPPTPTPTPTSTATPTATPVPGFAQQVVDLVNQERQKVGCGPLTMDSRLQAAAQGHSEDMALNDFFSHTGSDGSSPWDRILAQGYNYSWAGENIAAGYATPQDVMNGWMSSPGHRDNILNCNFTDIGVGYYYLANDTGNVNYHHYWTQDFGTP
;
A
#
# COMPACT_ATOMS: atom_id res chain seq x y z
N MET A 1 -25.17 53.05 -56.03
CA MET A 1 -24.50 51.93 -56.73
C MET A 1 -23.00 52.20 -56.70
N LEU A 2 -22.18 51.19 -56.37
CA LEU A 2 -20.70 51.19 -56.09
C LEU A 2 -20.30 51.78 -54.72
N LEU A 3 -19.76 51.09 -53.69
CA LEU A 3 -18.81 49.95 -53.47
C LEU A 3 -17.32 50.34 -53.52
N LEU A 4 -16.63 50.28 -52.35
CA LEU A 4 -15.22 49.86 -52.07
C LEU A 4 -14.75 50.40 -50.68
N ALA A 5 -14.65 49.54 -49.65
CA ALA A 5 -13.42 48.98 -49.04
C ALA A 5 -12.65 49.96 -48.11
N SER A 6 -12.30 49.62 -46.86
CA SER A 6 -11.47 48.48 -46.48
C SER A 6 -11.58 48.13 -44.98
N LEU A 7 -11.35 46.84 -44.71
CA LEU A 7 -11.38 46.13 -43.45
C LEU A 7 -10.08 46.35 -42.66
N GLY A 8 -10.19 46.63 -41.36
CA GLY A 8 -9.12 46.48 -40.38
C GLY A 8 -9.53 45.47 -39.32
N GLY A 9 -9.48 44.18 -39.66
CA GLY A 9 -9.71 43.09 -38.72
C GLY A 9 -8.49 42.90 -37.81
N TRP A 10 -8.67 43.19 -36.52
CA TRP A 10 -7.73 42.79 -35.49
C TRP A 10 -7.88 41.27 -35.32
N ALA A 11 -6.98 40.51 -35.92
CA ALA A 11 -6.80 39.12 -35.55
C ALA A 11 -6.32 39.10 -34.09
N ALA A 12 -7.18 38.60 -33.19
CA ALA A 12 -6.77 38.26 -31.84
C ALA A 12 -5.69 37.19 -31.96
N VAL A 13 -4.44 37.55 -31.70
CA VAL A 13 -3.39 36.59 -31.42
C VAL A 13 -3.82 35.85 -30.16
N GLN A 14 -4.28 34.60 -30.30
CA GLN A 14 -4.43 33.72 -29.15
C GLN A 14 -3.05 33.60 -28.51
N ALA A 15 -2.87 34.23 -27.34
CA ALA A 15 -1.68 34.02 -26.54
C ALA A 15 -1.57 32.52 -26.28
N GLN A 16 -0.50 31.91 -26.77
CA GLN A 16 -0.22 30.49 -26.55
C GLN A 16 -0.10 30.29 -25.04
N GLN A 17 -1.12 29.68 -24.43
CA GLN A 17 -1.13 29.36 -23.00
C GLN A 17 0.16 28.58 -22.70
N GLN A 18 0.92 29.03 -21.70
CA GLN A 18 2.13 28.29 -21.31
C GLN A 18 1.75 26.87 -20.89
N PRO A 19 2.47 25.83 -21.36
CA PRO A 19 2.19 24.47 -20.95
C PRO A 19 2.51 24.29 -19.47
N LEU A 20 1.85 23.35 -18.82
CA LEU A 20 2.15 22.99 -17.42
C LEU A 20 3.54 22.35 -17.30
N PHE A 21 3.93 21.59 -18.32
CA PHE A 21 5.17 20.82 -18.37
C PHE A 21 6.03 21.26 -19.55
N THR A 22 7.32 21.49 -19.31
CA THR A 22 8.35 21.62 -20.35
C THR A 22 9.39 20.53 -20.20
N ASP A 23 9.99 20.08 -21.29
CA ASP A 23 10.97 18.98 -21.23
C ASP A 23 12.21 19.37 -20.42
N ALA A 24 12.65 18.45 -19.57
CA ALA A 24 13.88 18.55 -18.80
C ALA A 24 14.88 17.47 -19.22
N ALA A 25 16.17 17.76 -19.08
CA ALA A 25 17.19 16.72 -19.20
C ALA A 25 17.10 15.76 -18.01
N GLN A 26 17.38 14.48 -18.25
CA GLN A 26 17.49 13.49 -17.18
C GLN A 26 18.59 13.91 -16.18
N PRO A 27 18.30 13.95 -14.87
CA PRO A 27 19.32 14.24 -13.86
C PRO A 27 20.38 13.13 -13.81
N GLN A 28 21.66 13.48 -13.68
CA GLN A 28 22.76 12.51 -13.67
C GLN A 28 22.72 11.53 -12.47
N ARG A 29 22.00 11.85 -11.40
CA ARG A 29 21.89 11.00 -10.19
C ARG A 29 20.60 10.18 -10.12
N TYR A 30 19.74 10.26 -11.12
CA TYR A 30 18.51 9.49 -11.14
C TYR A 30 18.81 8.01 -11.40
N ARG A 31 18.39 7.13 -10.49
CA ARG A 31 18.44 5.66 -10.66
C ARG A 31 17.11 5.19 -11.25
N ALA A 32 17.17 4.53 -12.39
CA ALA A 32 15.99 4.17 -13.18
C ALA A 32 15.25 2.90 -12.69
N ASP A 33 15.86 2.13 -11.79
CA ASP A 33 15.62 0.69 -11.64
C ASP A 33 14.77 0.28 -10.41
N ALA A 34 14.21 1.24 -9.67
CA ALA A 34 13.53 0.97 -8.38
C ALA A 34 11.99 1.09 -8.41
N ASP A 35 11.40 1.49 -9.54
CA ASP A 35 9.95 1.66 -9.63
C ASP A 35 9.32 0.54 -10.48
N ILE A 36 8.42 -0.22 -9.85
CA ILE A 36 7.66 -1.30 -10.49
C ILE A 36 6.72 -0.76 -11.58
N GLY A 37 6.53 -1.55 -12.63
CA GLY A 37 5.55 -1.28 -13.68
C GLY A 37 5.83 -0.08 -14.59
N VAL A 38 7.00 0.57 -14.53
CA VAL A 38 7.27 1.72 -15.42
C VAL A 38 7.45 1.27 -16.86
N VAL A 39 6.49 1.61 -17.72
CA VAL A 39 6.52 1.32 -19.17
C VAL A 39 7.44 2.31 -19.87
N ARG A 40 7.24 3.60 -19.62
CA ARG A 40 8.02 4.69 -20.20
C ARG A 40 7.90 5.96 -19.36
N ARG A 41 8.82 6.89 -19.58
CA ARG A 41 8.97 8.09 -18.75
C ARG A 41 9.35 9.34 -19.53
N ARG A 42 9.01 10.50 -18.97
CA ARG A 42 9.37 11.84 -19.45
C ARG A 42 9.82 12.69 -18.28
N PHE A 43 10.96 13.36 -18.42
CA PHE A 43 11.45 14.33 -17.43
C PHE A 43 10.95 15.72 -17.79
N VAL A 44 10.42 16.45 -16.81
CA VAL A 44 9.80 17.75 -17.04
C VAL A 44 10.15 18.78 -15.96
N GLN A 45 10.13 20.05 -16.33
CA GLN A 45 9.98 21.16 -15.39
C GLN A 45 8.51 21.55 -15.29
N VAL A 46 8.07 21.92 -14.09
CA VAL A 46 6.70 22.31 -13.80
C VAL A 46 6.58 23.84 -13.76
N HIS A 47 5.52 24.36 -14.38
CA HIS A 47 5.16 25.78 -14.32
C HIS A 47 3.99 26.00 -13.34
N PRO A 48 4.24 26.15 -12.01
CA PRO A 48 3.17 26.16 -11.00
C PRO A 48 2.23 27.37 -11.12
N ALA A 49 2.66 28.46 -11.76
CA ALA A 49 1.79 29.60 -12.05
C ALA A 49 0.61 29.22 -12.95
N VAL A 50 0.79 28.23 -13.83
CA VAL A 50 -0.29 27.70 -14.68
C VAL A 50 -1.35 27.02 -13.83
N LEU A 51 -0.97 26.07 -12.96
CA LEU A 51 -1.90 25.39 -12.04
C LEU A 51 -2.66 26.38 -11.14
N ARG A 52 -1.95 27.36 -10.56
CA ARG A 52 -2.56 28.39 -9.69
C ARG A 52 -3.53 29.32 -10.44
N SER A 53 -3.42 29.41 -11.76
CA SER A 53 -4.33 30.20 -12.59
C SER A 53 -5.63 29.45 -12.92
N LEU A 54 -5.65 28.12 -12.81
CA LEU A 54 -6.83 27.31 -13.10
C LEU A 54 -7.94 27.53 -12.07
N ARG A 55 -9.18 27.38 -12.52
CA ARG A 55 -10.42 27.43 -11.73
C ARG A 55 -11.28 26.21 -12.03
N PRO A 56 -12.18 25.81 -11.10
CA PRO A 56 -13.19 24.80 -11.41
C PRO A 56 -13.97 25.16 -12.69
N GLY A 57 -14.12 24.18 -13.58
CA GLY A 57 -14.73 24.31 -14.90
C GLY A 57 -13.74 24.59 -16.04
N ASP A 58 -12.50 25.01 -15.74
CA ASP A 58 -11.49 25.20 -16.78
C ASP A 58 -11.13 23.86 -17.43
N THR A 59 -11.05 23.85 -18.76
CA THR A 59 -10.45 22.74 -19.51
C THR A 59 -8.99 23.07 -19.79
N PHE A 60 -8.09 22.15 -19.47
CA PHE A 60 -6.66 22.28 -19.68
C PHE A 60 -6.10 21.02 -20.35
N SER A 61 -5.19 21.19 -21.31
CA SER A 61 -4.54 20.05 -21.97
C SER A 61 -3.32 19.59 -21.16
N LEU A 62 -3.44 18.40 -20.55
CA LEU A 62 -2.35 17.76 -19.82
C LEU A 62 -1.47 16.98 -20.80
N SER A 63 -0.30 17.54 -21.15
CA SER A 63 0.72 16.84 -21.93
C SER A 63 1.58 15.95 -21.03
N LEU A 64 1.23 14.66 -20.96
CA LEU A 64 1.89 13.70 -20.08
C LEU A 64 3.18 13.15 -20.70
N LEU A 65 3.08 12.60 -21.90
CA LEU A 65 4.21 12.10 -22.70
C LEU A 65 4.24 12.80 -24.06
N ALA A 66 5.29 12.59 -24.85
CA ALA A 66 5.46 13.24 -26.15
C ALA A 66 4.28 13.00 -27.11
N ASP A 67 3.64 11.83 -27.00
CA ASP A 67 2.50 11.34 -27.79
C ASP A 67 1.19 11.25 -26.99
N VAL A 68 1.18 11.69 -25.72
CA VAL A 68 0.03 11.50 -24.83
C VAL A 68 -0.42 12.84 -24.25
N GLN A 69 -1.63 13.24 -24.64
CA GLN A 69 -2.28 14.45 -24.14
C GLN A 69 -3.75 14.16 -23.85
N TYR A 70 -4.24 14.67 -22.73
CA TYR A 70 -5.65 14.56 -22.34
C TYR A 70 -6.24 15.93 -22.02
N ASP A 71 -7.48 16.15 -22.44
CA ASP A 71 -8.26 17.31 -22.03
C ASP A 71 -8.83 17.05 -20.63
N TRP A 72 -8.23 17.70 -19.64
CA TRP A 72 -8.63 17.60 -18.24
C TRP A 72 -9.51 18.79 -17.87
N VAL A 73 -10.67 18.51 -17.28
CA VAL A 73 -11.57 19.53 -16.74
C VAL A 73 -11.36 19.56 -15.24
N VAL A 74 -10.99 20.72 -14.70
CA VAL A 74 -10.83 20.88 -13.25
C VAL A 74 -12.21 20.86 -12.61
N ASP A 75 -12.51 19.87 -11.78
CA ASP A 75 -13.79 19.77 -11.08
C ASP A 75 -13.74 20.51 -9.74
N SER A 76 -12.63 20.38 -9.02
CA SER A 76 -12.48 21.01 -7.71
C SER A 76 -11.04 21.40 -7.42
N ILE A 77 -10.91 22.40 -6.56
CA ILE A 77 -9.66 22.82 -5.95
C ILE A 77 -9.91 22.84 -4.45
N SER A 78 -9.17 22.05 -3.69
CA SER A 78 -9.34 21.90 -2.26
C SER A 78 -8.02 22.05 -1.52
N PRO A 79 -8.06 22.45 -0.24
CA PRO A 79 -6.88 22.30 0.62
C PRO A 79 -6.56 20.82 0.78
N GLY A 80 -5.28 20.49 0.69
CA GLY A 80 -4.75 19.17 1.01
C GLY A 80 -4.02 19.17 2.36
N PRO A 81 -3.46 18.02 2.75
CA PRO A 81 -2.66 17.90 3.96
C PRO A 81 -1.51 18.91 4.00
N ARG A 82 -1.15 19.38 5.20
CA ARG A 82 -0.02 20.32 5.45
C ARG A 82 -0.07 21.63 4.64
N GLY A 83 -1.26 22.06 4.25
CA GLY A 83 -1.44 23.31 3.49
C GLY A 83 -1.12 23.18 2.00
N SER A 84 -0.96 21.94 1.50
CA SER A 84 -0.93 21.68 0.06
C SER A 84 -2.24 22.08 -0.60
N THR A 85 -2.22 22.21 -1.94
CA THR A 85 -3.42 22.43 -2.74
C THR A 85 -3.64 21.24 -3.65
N VAL A 86 -4.86 20.72 -3.69
CA VAL A 86 -5.24 19.57 -4.51
C VAL A 86 -6.18 20.05 -5.61
N TRP A 87 -5.85 19.72 -6.85
CA TRP A 87 -6.75 19.84 -7.99
C TRP A 87 -7.22 18.43 -8.34
N SER A 88 -8.53 18.27 -8.40
CA SER A 88 -9.16 17.04 -8.87
C SER A 88 -10.02 17.38 -10.08
N GLY A 89 -10.05 16.48 -11.06
CA GLY A 89 -10.90 16.67 -12.21
C GLY A 89 -10.97 15.48 -13.16
N HIS A 90 -12.01 15.44 -13.97
CA HIS A 90 -12.24 14.39 -14.96
C HIS A 90 -11.56 14.65 -16.30
N LEU A 91 -11.32 13.58 -17.07
CA LEU A 91 -10.77 13.63 -18.42
C LEU A 91 -11.91 13.56 -19.45
N LYS A 92 -11.96 14.49 -20.39
CA LYS A 92 -12.99 14.50 -21.45
C LYS A 92 -12.91 13.23 -22.28
N GLY A 93 -14.06 12.59 -22.50
CA GLY A 93 -14.16 11.35 -23.26
C GLY A 93 -13.85 10.08 -22.47
N PHE A 94 -13.50 10.21 -21.18
CA PHE A 94 -13.23 9.08 -20.29
C PHE A 94 -14.19 9.17 -19.10
N PRO A 95 -15.31 8.41 -19.09
CA PRO A 95 -16.39 8.58 -18.10
C PRO A 95 -15.95 8.54 -16.62
N LEU A 96 -14.88 7.81 -16.29
CA LEU A 96 -14.23 7.82 -14.97
C LEU A 96 -12.73 8.11 -15.07
N GLY A 97 -12.29 8.65 -16.20
CA GLY A 97 -10.93 9.13 -16.32
C GLY A 97 -10.77 10.36 -15.44
N GLN A 98 -9.73 10.40 -14.63
CA GLN A 98 -9.50 11.46 -13.66
C GLN A 98 -8.02 11.78 -13.53
N ALA A 99 -7.74 13.02 -13.13
CA ALA A 99 -6.43 13.45 -12.69
C ALA A 99 -6.56 14.11 -11.32
N LEU A 100 -5.67 13.72 -10.42
CA LEU A 100 -5.49 14.35 -9.12
C LEU A 100 -4.06 14.85 -9.01
N LEU A 101 -3.90 16.17 -8.89
CA LEU A 101 -2.61 16.85 -8.79
C LEU A 101 -2.52 17.58 -7.47
N LEU A 102 -1.41 17.42 -6.76
CA LEU A 102 -1.14 18.02 -5.46
C LEU A 102 0.12 18.89 -5.53
N TRP A 103 0.01 20.14 -5.08
CA TRP A 103 1.14 21.06 -4.94
C TRP A 103 1.37 21.40 -3.47
N ASP A 104 2.54 21.07 -2.93
CA ASP A 104 2.90 21.30 -1.52
C ASP A 104 3.58 22.67 -1.25
N GLY A 105 3.84 23.45 -2.31
CA GLY A 105 4.66 24.66 -2.24
C GLY A 105 5.90 24.60 -3.13
N GLU A 106 6.44 23.40 -3.32
CA GLU A 106 7.72 23.11 -3.99
C GLU A 106 7.60 21.95 -5.00
N ASN A 107 6.93 20.87 -4.61
CA ASN A 107 6.76 19.64 -5.37
C ASN A 107 5.33 19.52 -5.91
N LEU A 108 5.21 19.24 -7.21
CA LEU A 108 4.00 18.72 -7.82
C LEU A 108 4.04 17.19 -7.80
N MET A 109 3.04 16.58 -7.18
CA MET A 109 2.79 15.14 -7.21
C MET A 109 1.42 14.90 -7.84
N GLY A 110 1.17 13.72 -8.40
CA GLY A 110 -0.18 13.39 -8.82
C GLY A 110 -0.26 12.12 -9.65
N ASN A 111 -1.49 11.71 -9.90
CA ASN A 111 -1.79 10.58 -10.78
C ASN A 111 -2.87 10.95 -11.78
N VAL A 112 -2.78 10.37 -12.97
CA VAL A 112 -3.77 10.47 -14.04
C VAL A 112 -4.17 9.07 -14.43
N ASN A 113 -5.45 8.74 -14.31
CA ASN A 113 -5.99 7.42 -14.64
C ASN A 113 -7.08 7.61 -15.71
N THR A 114 -6.98 6.91 -16.84
CA THR A 114 -7.99 6.97 -17.90
C THR A 114 -9.02 5.83 -17.83
N GLY A 115 -8.81 4.87 -16.93
CA GLY A 115 -9.45 3.55 -16.92
C GLY A 115 -8.67 2.48 -17.69
N GLU A 116 -7.78 2.89 -18.59
CA GLU A 116 -6.96 1.98 -19.41
C GLU A 116 -5.46 2.20 -19.22
N ARG A 117 -5.08 3.44 -18.91
CA ARG A 117 -3.70 3.87 -18.78
C ARG A 117 -3.57 4.68 -17.50
N VAL A 118 -2.48 4.44 -16.77
CA VAL A 118 -2.19 5.15 -15.55
C VAL A 118 -0.86 5.86 -15.68
N PHE A 119 -0.84 7.11 -15.23
CA PHE A 119 0.34 7.94 -15.23
C PHE A 119 0.57 8.48 -13.84
N ARG A 120 1.83 8.47 -13.43
CA ARG A 120 2.28 9.04 -12.17
C ARG A 120 3.21 10.21 -12.43
N LEU A 121 3.01 11.28 -11.69
CA LEU A 121 3.84 12.46 -11.65
C LEU A 121 4.49 12.56 -10.27
N ARG A 122 5.81 12.66 -10.24
CA ARG A 122 6.56 12.83 -8.98
C ARG A 122 7.76 13.76 -9.13
N ALA A 123 8.11 14.44 -8.04
CA ALA A 123 9.33 15.23 -7.97
C ALA A 123 10.54 14.32 -7.74
N ILE A 124 11.67 14.63 -8.39
CA ILE A 124 12.93 13.87 -8.24
C ILE A 124 14.10 14.77 -7.80
N GLY A 125 13.80 16.00 -7.36
CA GLY A 125 14.77 16.98 -6.89
C GLY A 125 15.29 17.93 -7.98
N GLY A 126 15.92 19.03 -7.55
CA GLY A 126 16.51 20.02 -8.47
C GLY A 126 15.50 20.76 -9.36
N GLY A 127 14.22 20.82 -8.96
CA GLY A 127 13.14 21.41 -9.76
C GLY A 127 12.72 20.57 -10.97
N VAL A 128 13.14 19.31 -11.03
CA VAL A 128 12.76 18.36 -12.07
C VAL A 128 11.73 17.37 -11.53
N HIS A 129 10.76 17.08 -12.37
CA HIS A 129 9.72 16.07 -12.17
C HIS A 129 9.85 14.99 -13.23
N ILE A 130 9.25 13.85 -12.92
CA ILE A 130 9.14 12.73 -13.86
C ILE A 130 7.66 12.35 -13.99
N ILE A 131 7.24 12.16 -15.23
CA ILE A 131 5.95 11.58 -15.60
C ILE A 131 6.22 10.18 -16.11
N GLU A 132 5.58 9.19 -15.51
CA GLU A 132 5.75 7.77 -15.82
C GLU A 132 4.41 7.19 -16.23
N GLU A 133 4.38 6.43 -17.31
CA GLU A 133 3.28 5.53 -17.61
C GLU A 133 3.51 4.20 -16.90
N LEU A 134 2.49 3.72 -16.20
CA LEU A 134 2.54 2.54 -15.36
C LEU A 134 1.69 1.42 -15.94
N ASP A 135 2.25 0.21 -15.96
CA ASP A 135 1.55 -1.05 -16.12
C ASP A 135 1.18 -1.56 -14.73
N HIS A 136 -0.09 -1.39 -14.36
CA HIS A 136 -0.59 -1.85 -13.07
C HIS A 136 -0.64 -3.38 -12.96
N SER A 137 -0.58 -4.13 -14.06
CA SER A 137 -0.50 -5.60 -14.00
C SER A 137 0.85 -6.10 -13.47
N ALA A 138 1.87 -5.24 -13.44
CA ALA A 138 3.17 -5.53 -12.85
C ALA A 138 3.24 -5.26 -11.34
N PHE A 139 2.16 -4.75 -10.73
CA PHE A 139 2.10 -4.49 -9.30
C PHE A 139 1.70 -5.78 -8.58
N PRO A 140 2.37 -6.17 -7.49
CA PRO A 140 1.89 -7.27 -6.67
C PRO A 140 0.54 -6.90 -6.05
N GLU A 141 -0.27 -7.89 -5.68
CA GLU A 141 -1.43 -7.60 -4.85
C GLU A 141 -0.99 -7.30 -3.40
N GLU A 142 -1.90 -6.72 -2.64
CA GLU A 142 -1.80 -6.66 -1.18
C GLU A 142 -1.80 -8.09 -0.57
N LEU A 143 -1.35 -8.22 0.67
CA LEU A 143 -1.55 -9.45 1.43
C LEU A 143 -2.98 -9.50 2.01
N PRO A 144 -3.55 -10.70 2.23
CA PRO A 144 -4.72 -10.84 3.07
C PRO A 144 -4.50 -10.16 4.43
N PRO A 145 -5.48 -9.41 4.95
CA PRO A 145 -5.29 -8.74 6.21
C PRO A 145 -5.22 -9.74 7.36
N LEU A 146 -4.53 -9.36 8.42
CA LEU A 146 -4.45 -10.17 9.64
C LEU A 146 -5.69 -9.94 10.51
N ASP A 147 -6.31 -11.02 10.99
CA ASP A 147 -7.35 -10.91 11.99
C ASP A 147 -6.79 -10.39 13.31
N ALA A 148 -7.47 -9.42 13.92
CA ALA A 148 -7.20 -9.10 15.32
C ALA A 148 -7.69 -10.27 16.22
N PRO A 149 -7.02 -10.56 17.34
CA PRO A 149 -7.34 -11.70 18.21
C PRO A 149 -8.82 -11.75 18.64
N ALA A 150 -9.38 -12.96 18.69
CA ALA A 150 -10.80 -13.20 19.00
C ALA A 150 -11.22 -12.78 20.42
N THR A 151 -10.27 -12.47 21.31
CA THR A 151 -10.53 -12.00 22.69
C THR A 151 -11.09 -10.57 22.75
N LEU A 152 -11.24 -9.88 21.61
CA LEU A 152 -11.91 -8.57 21.48
C LEU A 152 -13.43 -8.60 21.71
N GLY A 153 -13.97 -9.65 22.34
CA GLY A 153 -15.38 -9.88 22.69
C GLY A 153 -16.01 -8.89 23.68
N GLY A 154 -15.75 -7.59 23.49
CA GLY A 154 -16.60 -6.52 24.01
C GLY A 154 -17.84 -6.39 23.13
N ALA A 155 -19.00 -6.17 23.75
CA ALA A 155 -20.19 -5.78 23.02
C ALA A 155 -19.86 -4.59 22.10
N ALA A 156 -20.29 -4.64 20.84
CA ALA A 156 -20.22 -3.50 19.92
C ALA A 156 -20.64 -2.24 20.70
N THR A 157 -19.75 -1.26 20.84
CA THR A 157 -20.09 -0.03 21.56
C THR A 157 -21.29 0.57 20.82
N PRO A 158 -22.46 0.71 21.45
CA PRO A 158 -23.63 1.18 20.73
C PRO A 158 -23.32 2.54 20.13
N LYS A 159 -23.63 2.72 18.84
CA LYS A 159 -23.59 4.03 18.16
C LYS A 159 -24.24 5.06 19.09
N GLY A 160 -23.47 6.04 19.58
CA GLY A 160 -23.91 7.08 20.51
C GLY A 160 -23.72 6.85 22.03
N ARG A 161 -22.88 5.91 22.47
CA ARG A 161 -22.48 5.76 23.90
C ARG A 161 -21.08 6.27 24.25
N PHE A 162 -20.53 7.20 23.47
CA PHE A 162 -19.29 7.88 23.87
C PHE A 162 -19.61 9.19 24.61
N ALA A 163 -18.65 9.68 25.38
CA ALA A 163 -18.79 10.88 26.20
C ALA A 163 -19.16 12.12 25.35
N PRO A 164 -19.62 13.24 25.93
CA PRO A 164 -19.93 14.49 25.20
C PRO A 164 -18.77 15.08 24.39
N THR A 165 -17.55 14.60 24.60
CA THR A 165 -16.32 14.97 23.88
C THR A 165 -16.00 14.04 22.70
N ALA A 166 -16.85 13.05 22.41
CA ALA A 166 -16.64 12.09 21.33
C ALA A 166 -16.57 12.77 19.96
N ASP A 167 -15.73 12.22 19.08
CA ASP A 167 -15.69 12.63 17.69
C ASP A 167 -17.03 12.27 17.00
N ASP A 168 -17.47 13.09 16.04
CA ASP A 168 -18.71 12.88 15.30
C ASP A 168 -18.57 11.90 14.12
N GLY A 169 -17.35 11.44 13.84
CA GLY A 169 -17.04 10.53 12.74
C GLY A 169 -16.93 11.22 11.39
N SER A 170 -16.89 12.55 11.35
CA SER A 170 -16.65 13.30 10.10
C SER A 170 -15.18 13.28 9.68
N GLN A 171 -14.27 13.07 10.62
CA GLN A 171 -12.84 12.94 10.38
C GLN A 171 -12.29 11.66 10.99
N ILE A 172 -11.29 11.10 10.33
CA ILE A 172 -10.48 9.98 10.82
C ILE A 172 -9.05 10.49 10.86
N ASP A 173 -8.49 10.60 12.06
CA ASP A 173 -7.15 11.12 12.26
C ASP A 173 -6.12 10.02 11.94
N VAL A 174 -5.22 10.29 11.00
CA VAL A 174 -4.21 9.33 10.55
C VAL A 174 -2.82 9.88 10.78
N MET A 175 -1.96 9.06 11.37
CA MET A 175 -0.52 9.29 11.43
C MET A 175 0.18 8.41 10.40
N VAL A 176 1.06 9.01 9.57
CA VAL A 176 1.78 8.27 8.53
C VAL A 176 3.29 8.33 8.77
N LEU A 177 3.85 7.16 9.03
CA LEU A 177 5.26 6.90 9.26
C LEU A 177 5.94 6.50 7.97
N TYR A 178 7.26 6.64 7.91
CA TYR A 178 8.04 6.13 6.79
C TYR A 178 9.46 5.75 7.21
N THR A 179 10.06 4.82 6.49
CA THR A 179 11.42 4.35 6.75
C THR A 179 12.47 5.21 6.04
N PRO A 180 13.75 5.14 6.46
CA PRO A 180 14.84 5.82 5.76
C PRO A 180 15.05 5.28 4.34
N ALA A 181 14.74 4.00 4.09
CA ALA A 181 14.83 3.39 2.77
C ALA A 181 13.77 3.97 1.82
N ALA A 182 12.50 4.03 2.25
CA ALA A 182 11.43 4.66 1.48
C ALA A 182 11.73 6.14 1.17
N ARG A 183 12.21 6.90 2.16
CA ARG A 183 12.66 8.30 1.96
C ARG A 183 13.78 8.37 0.93
N SER A 184 14.78 7.51 1.03
CA SER A 184 15.93 7.52 0.12
C SER A 184 15.51 7.19 -1.31
N ALA A 185 14.59 6.25 -1.49
CA ALA A 185 14.10 5.82 -2.80
C ALA A 185 13.27 6.90 -3.49
N VAL A 186 12.38 7.58 -2.75
CA VAL A 186 11.55 8.66 -3.32
C VAL A 186 12.33 9.94 -3.62
N GLY A 187 13.52 10.10 -3.03
CA GLY A 187 14.46 11.20 -3.34
C GLY A 187 14.69 12.21 -2.23
N GLY A 188 14.12 11.99 -1.03
CA GLY A 188 14.33 12.86 0.12
C GLY A 188 13.07 13.08 0.95
N THR A 189 13.22 13.80 2.08
CA THR A 189 12.12 14.05 3.01
C THR A 189 10.98 14.82 2.35
N ALA A 190 11.27 15.87 1.57
CA ALA A 190 10.24 16.66 0.92
C ALA A 190 9.39 15.81 -0.06
N GLN A 191 10.04 14.95 -0.85
CA GLN A 191 9.36 14.05 -1.78
C GLN A 191 8.54 12.97 -1.06
N MET A 192 9.07 12.45 0.07
CA MET A 192 8.35 11.48 0.90
C MET A 192 7.10 12.10 1.52
N GLN A 193 7.23 13.32 2.02
CA GLN A 193 6.11 14.08 2.55
C GLN A 193 5.05 14.36 1.48
N ALA A 194 5.45 14.83 0.31
CA ALA A 194 4.53 15.05 -0.80
C ALA A 194 3.83 13.75 -1.28
N LEU A 195 4.51 12.59 -1.21
CA LEU A 195 3.91 11.28 -1.49
C LEU A 195 2.83 10.91 -0.46
N ILE A 196 3.11 11.13 0.82
CA ILE A 196 2.14 10.91 1.91
C ILE A 196 0.92 11.84 1.75
N ASP A 197 1.16 13.11 1.42
CA ASP A 197 0.08 14.07 1.18
C ASP A 197 -0.81 13.63 0.02
N LEU A 198 -0.18 13.11 -1.04
CA LEU A 198 -0.91 12.57 -2.20
C LEU A 198 -1.71 11.32 -1.82
N ALA A 199 -1.16 10.39 -1.05
CA ALA A 199 -1.85 9.17 -0.62
C ALA A 199 -3.13 9.50 0.18
N VAL A 200 -3.04 10.45 1.12
CA VAL A 200 -4.19 10.93 1.90
C VAL A 200 -5.20 11.67 1.01
N ALA A 201 -4.73 12.51 0.08
CA ALA A 201 -5.61 13.20 -0.87
C ALA A 201 -6.34 12.22 -1.80
N GLU A 202 -5.67 11.17 -2.26
CA GLU A 202 -6.26 10.12 -3.09
C GLU A 202 -7.29 9.28 -2.34
N ALA A 203 -7.02 8.91 -1.08
CA ALA A 203 -8.00 8.24 -0.24
C ALA A 203 -9.25 9.09 -0.04
N ASN A 204 -9.07 10.38 0.25
CA ASN A 204 -10.18 11.33 0.38
C ASN A 204 -10.96 11.53 -0.94
N GLN A 205 -10.27 11.51 -2.09
CA GLN A 205 -10.93 11.55 -3.39
C GLN A 205 -11.70 10.24 -3.65
N ALA A 206 -11.16 9.08 -3.28
CA ALA A 206 -11.88 7.81 -3.36
C ALA A 206 -13.15 7.83 -2.50
N TYR A 207 -13.07 8.43 -1.30
CA TYR A 207 -14.22 8.60 -0.42
C TYR A 207 -15.30 9.50 -1.05
N LEU A 208 -14.89 10.65 -1.61
CA LEU A 208 -15.79 11.54 -2.36
C LEU A 208 -16.47 10.81 -3.52
N ASN A 209 -15.66 10.17 -4.35
CA ASN A 209 -16.07 9.39 -5.52
C ASN A 209 -17.12 8.32 -5.17
N SER A 210 -17.02 7.74 -3.97
CA SER A 210 -17.81 6.58 -3.55
C SER A 210 -19.00 6.92 -2.64
N GLY A 211 -19.24 8.19 -2.32
CA GLY A 211 -20.30 8.58 -1.37
C GLY A 211 -19.98 8.24 0.09
N VAL A 212 -18.70 8.16 0.44
CA VAL A 212 -18.22 8.03 1.81
C VAL A 212 -18.13 9.43 2.43
N THR A 213 -18.68 9.57 3.63
CA THR A 213 -18.79 10.82 4.39
C THR A 213 -17.51 11.20 5.14
N PRO A 214 -16.87 10.33 5.95
CA PRO A 214 -15.66 10.70 6.69
C PRO A 214 -14.51 11.12 5.77
N ARG A 215 -13.63 12.00 6.25
CA ARG A 215 -12.37 12.34 5.58
C ARG A 215 -11.17 11.99 6.45
N LEU A 216 -10.12 11.48 5.82
CA LEU A 216 -8.83 11.32 6.49
C LEU A 216 -8.22 12.69 6.76
N ASN A 217 -7.74 12.87 7.99
CA ASN A 217 -6.99 14.04 8.43
C ASN A 217 -5.58 13.61 8.82
N LEU A 218 -4.55 14.10 8.12
CA LEU A 218 -3.16 13.78 8.43
C LEU A 218 -2.70 14.59 9.65
N VAL A 219 -2.71 13.98 10.83
CA VAL A 219 -2.36 14.65 12.10
C VAL A 219 -0.86 14.67 12.36
N HIS A 220 -0.13 13.67 11.86
CA HIS A 220 1.31 13.60 12.04
C HIS A 220 2.00 12.75 10.98
N THR A 221 3.27 13.06 10.76
CA THR A 221 4.16 12.25 9.93
C THR A 221 5.59 12.37 10.39
N VAL A 222 6.29 11.24 10.43
CA VAL A 222 7.62 11.16 10.99
C VAL A 222 8.41 10.03 10.34
N GLU A 223 9.70 10.27 10.13
CA GLU A 223 10.65 9.21 9.76
C GLU A 223 10.93 8.37 11.01
N VAL A 224 10.67 7.08 10.92
CA VAL A 224 11.07 6.14 11.96
C VAL A 224 12.47 5.61 11.63
N PRO A 225 13.42 5.56 12.57
CA PRO A 225 14.75 4.97 12.35
C PRO A 225 14.67 3.43 12.35
N TYR A 226 13.77 2.90 11.51
CA TYR A 226 13.48 1.49 11.36
C TYR A 226 14.17 0.94 10.11
N THR A 227 14.80 -0.22 10.24
CA THR A 227 15.29 -0.98 9.09
C THR A 227 14.24 -2.04 8.78
N GLU A 228 13.71 -1.98 7.56
CA GLU A 228 12.72 -2.92 7.03
C GLU A 228 13.22 -4.35 7.20
N SER A 229 12.34 -5.25 7.64
CA SER A 229 12.72 -6.64 7.90
C SER A 229 12.85 -7.47 6.62
N GLY A 230 12.27 -7.01 5.52
CA GLY A 230 12.08 -7.83 4.32
C GLY A 230 10.79 -8.69 4.37
N ASN A 231 9.91 -8.43 5.35
CA ASN A 231 8.69 -9.21 5.58
C ASN A 231 7.57 -8.33 6.16
N PHE A 232 6.43 -8.27 5.46
CA PHE A 232 5.31 -7.38 5.81
C PHE A 232 4.68 -7.71 7.17
N ASP A 233 4.47 -8.99 7.51
CA ASP A 233 3.93 -9.40 8.81
C ASP A 233 4.80 -8.95 9.98
N THR A 234 6.11 -9.06 9.80
CA THR A 234 7.10 -8.66 10.80
C THR A 234 7.11 -7.15 10.97
N ASP A 235 7.11 -6.41 9.86
CA ASP A 235 7.07 -4.95 9.89
C ASP A 235 5.76 -4.43 10.53
N LEU A 236 4.62 -5.07 10.23
CA LEU A 236 3.34 -4.74 10.82
C LEU A 236 3.27 -5.09 12.31
N THR A 237 3.75 -6.27 12.69
CA THR A 237 3.76 -6.71 14.09
C THR A 237 4.70 -5.85 14.93
N ARG A 238 5.86 -5.47 14.41
CA ARG A 238 6.79 -4.53 15.07
C ARG A 238 6.22 -3.12 15.19
N LEU A 239 5.44 -2.69 14.20
CA LEU A 239 4.74 -1.41 14.28
C LEU A 239 3.63 -1.43 15.34
N GLN A 240 2.92 -2.55 15.46
CA GLN A 240 1.84 -2.75 16.41
C GLN A 240 2.35 -3.01 17.84
N GLY A 241 3.50 -3.67 17.98
CA GLY A 241 4.17 -3.98 19.24
C GLY A 241 4.50 -2.73 20.05
N THR A 242 4.53 -2.89 21.39
CA THR A 242 4.74 -1.79 22.34
C THR A 242 5.97 -1.97 23.23
N SER A 243 6.66 -3.11 23.10
CA SER A 243 7.77 -3.48 23.98
C SER A 243 8.78 -4.44 23.33
N ASP A 244 8.78 -4.53 22.01
CA ASP A 244 9.65 -5.46 21.28
C ASP A 244 10.99 -4.82 20.87
N GLY A 245 11.18 -3.54 21.20
CA GLY A 245 12.38 -2.76 20.88
C GLY A 245 12.34 -2.11 19.50
N TYR A 246 11.26 -2.28 18.74
CA TYR A 246 11.07 -1.69 17.42
C TYR A 246 9.90 -0.71 17.45
N MET A 247 10.15 0.55 17.09
CA MET A 247 9.09 1.55 16.95
C MET A 247 8.15 1.71 18.17
N ASP A 248 8.51 1.20 19.36
CA ASP A 248 7.68 1.27 20.58
C ASP A 248 7.22 2.70 20.91
N ASN A 249 8.04 3.70 20.58
CA ASN A 249 7.74 5.11 20.79
C ASN A 249 6.60 5.65 19.91
N ILE A 250 6.18 4.91 18.87
CA ILE A 250 5.11 5.30 17.97
C ILE A 250 3.77 5.35 18.68
N HIS A 251 3.52 4.51 19.68
CA HIS A 251 2.27 4.55 20.45
C HIS A 251 2.13 5.84 21.25
N ALA A 252 3.23 6.34 21.81
CA ALA A 252 3.23 7.64 22.49
C ALA A 252 2.98 8.80 21.51
N LEU A 253 3.51 8.72 20.28
CA LEU A 253 3.21 9.70 19.23
C LEU A 253 1.76 9.61 18.77
N ARG A 254 1.25 8.39 18.55
CA ARG A 254 -0.15 8.13 18.20
C ARG A 254 -1.10 8.76 19.22
N ASP A 255 -0.83 8.57 20.51
CA ASP A 255 -1.59 9.17 21.60
C ASP A 255 -1.44 10.70 21.64
N ALA A 256 -0.22 11.23 21.47
CA ALA A 256 0.05 12.67 21.52
C ALA A 256 -0.58 13.46 20.37
N TYR A 257 -0.72 12.84 19.21
CA TYR A 257 -1.32 13.45 18.01
C TYR A 257 -2.76 13.00 17.77
N HIS A 258 -3.35 12.24 18.70
CA HIS A 258 -4.73 11.75 18.61
C HIS A 258 -5.02 10.94 17.34
N ALA A 259 -4.04 10.18 16.83
CA ALA A 259 -4.22 9.42 15.59
C ALA A 259 -5.08 8.15 15.82
N ASP A 260 -6.23 8.09 15.15
CA ASP A 260 -7.09 6.92 15.11
C ASP A 260 -6.43 5.75 14.40
N LEU A 261 -5.78 6.00 13.26
CA LEU A 261 -5.09 4.98 12.47
C LEU A 261 -3.63 5.35 12.25
N VAL A 262 -2.78 4.33 12.09
CA VAL A 262 -1.35 4.50 11.79
C VAL A 262 -0.97 3.68 10.57
N SER A 263 -0.20 4.28 9.67
CA SER A 263 0.31 3.60 8.49
C SER A 263 1.81 3.80 8.36
N LEU A 264 2.56 2.73 8.10
CA LEU A 264 4.00 2.78 7.81
C LEU A 264 4.24 2.57 6.32
N ILE A 265 4.90 3.53 5.67
CA ILE A 265 5.35 3.39 4.29
C ILE A 265 6.79 2.84 4.25
N ILE A 266 6.96 1.71 3.57
CA ILE A 266 8.24 0.99 3.40
C ILE A 266 8.69 0.95 1.93
N GLU A 267 9.94 0.60 1.67
CA GLU A 267 10.49 0.40 0.33
C GLU A 267 10.35 -1.05 -0.17
N ASP A 268 10.21 -2.03 0.72
CA ASP A 268 9.91 -3.40 0.31
C ASP A 268 8.69 -3.44 -0.63
N THR A 269 8.83 -4.21 -1.70
CA THR A 269 7.86 -4.34 -2.79
C THR A 269 7.41 -5.78 -2.99
N GLN A 270 7.66 -6.68 -2.03
CA GLN A 270 7.17 -8.06 -2.08
C GLN A 270 5.64 -8.10 -2.29
N TYR A 271 4.93 -7.22 -1.58
CA TYR A 271 3.49 -7.00 -1.69
C TYR A 271 3.19 -5.50 -1.70
N CYS A 272 1.95 -5.12 -2.02
CA CYS A 272 1.57 -3.71 -2.01
C CYS A 272 1.16 -3.19 -0.63
N GLY A 273 0.76 -4.05 0.30
CA GLY A 273 0.34 -3.67 1.64
C GLY A 273 -0.06 -4.85 2.50
N LEU A 274 -0.17 -4.58 3.80
CA LEU A 274 -0.74 -5.46 4.82
C LEU A 274 -1.32 -4.61 5.95
N GLY A 275 -2.50 -4.98 6.44
CA GLY A 275 -3.15 -4.35 7.58
C GLY A 275 -3.89 -5.35 8.44
N TYR A 276 -4.31 -4.91 9.63
CA TYR A 276 -5.25 -5.69 10.44
C TYR A 276 -6.69 -5.46 9.99
N PHE A 277 -7.53 -6.48 10.10
CA PHE A 277 -8.93 -6.45 9.73
C PHE A 277 -9.86 -6.28 10.93
N MET A 278 -10.67 -5.22 10.91
CA MET A 278 -11.73 -5.01 11.90
C MET A 278 -12.98 -5.80 11.51
N ASN A 279 -12.99 -7.10 11.82
CA ASN A 279 -14.11 -8.00 11.50
C ASN A 279 -15.41 -7.69 12.27
N THR A 280 -15.31 -6.98 13.40
CA THR A 280 -16.42 -6.49 14.21
C THR A 280 -16.14 -5.05 14.63
N ALA A 281 -17.06 -4.13 14.36
CA ALA A 281 -16.97 -2.72 14.70
C ALA A 281 -16.96 -2.54 16.21
N SER A 282 -15.76 -2.32 16.75
CA SER A 282 -15.53 -2.18 18.17
C SER A 282 -14.38 -1.21 18.43
N ALA A 283 -14.55 -0.33 19.41
CA ALA A 283 -13.45 0.50 19.91
C ALA A 283 -12.30 -0.34 20.48
N ALA A 284 -12.56 -1.61 20.83
CA ALA A 284 -11.53 -2.55 21.27
C ALA A 284 -10.52 -2.88 20.16
N PHE A 285 -10.84 -2.63 18.89
CA PHE A 285 -9.92 -2.78 17.77
C PHE A 285 -8.81 -1.71 17.75
N ALA A 286 -8.92 -0.61 18.51
CA ALA A 286 -7.96 0.49 18.47
C ALA A 286 -6.46 0.07 18.54
N PRO A 287 -6.03 -0.91 19.36
CA PRO A 287 -4.64 -1.39 19.39
C PRO A 287 -4.17 -2.11 18.11
N TRP A 288 -5.06 -2.34 17.15
CA TRP A 288 -4.82 -3.03 15.88
C TRP A 288 -5.00 -2.10 14.66
N GLY A 289 -5.30 -0.81 14.86
CA GLY A 289 -5.44 0.18 13.78
C GLY A 289 -4.10 0.57 13.12
N PHE A 290 -3.37 -0.41 12.60
CA PHE A 290 -2.06 -0.31 12.00
C PHE A 290 -2.04 -0.96 10.60
N THR A 291 -1.23 -0.38 9.71
CA THR A 291 -1.01 -0.85 8.34
C THR A 291 0.45 -0.64 7.92
N VAL A 292 0.92 -1.46 6.99
CA VAL A 292 2.19 -1.31 6.27
C VAL A 292 1.89 -1.26 4.78
N VAL A 293 2.47 -0.30 4.07
CA VAL A 293 2.19 -0.06 2.64
C VAL A 293 3.49 0.14 1.88
N ALA A 294 3.65 -0.55 0.74
CA ALA A 294 4.78 -0.31 -0.15
C ALA A 294 4.70 1.09 -0.77
N ARG A 295 5.79 1.85 -0.75
CA ARG A 295 5.87 3.19 -1.33
C ARG A 295 5.37 3.23 -2.77
N THR A 296 5.73 2.24 -3.58
CA THR A 296 5.40 2.18 -5.00
C THR A 296 3.90 2.04 -5.26
N CYS A 297 3.16 1.41 -4.35
CA CYS A 297 1.72 1.16 -4.45
C CYS A 297 0.84 2.16 -3.68
N ALA A 298 1.43 2.90 -2.73
CA ALA A 298 0.72 3.82 -1.85
C ALA A 298 -0.15 4.85 -2.59
N THR A 299 0.29 5.31 -3.76
CA THR A 299 -0.43 6.26 -4.61
C THR A 299 -0.64 5.71 -6.02
N GLY A 300 -1.76 6.04 -6.66
CA GLY A 300 -2.10 5.61 -8.02
C GLY A 300 -2.61 4.17 -8.11
N TYR A 301 -2.05 3.24 -7.31
CA TYR A 301 -2.59 1.88 -7.12
C TYR A 301 -3.53 1.77 -5.90
N TYR A 302 -3.55 2.83 -5.07
CA TYR A 302 -4.48 3.07 -3.96
C TYR A 302 -4.34 2.13 -2.75
N SER A 303 -3.20 1.45 -2.60
CA SER A 303 -2.98 0.51 -1.48
C SER A 303 -3.04 1.18 -0.12
N PHE A 304 -2.66 2.46 -0.01
CA PHE A 304 -2.85 3.21 1.24
C PHE A 304 -4.33 3.27 1.68
N ALA A 305 -5.24 3.54 0.75
CA ALA A 305 -6.66 3.55 1.04
C ALA A 305 -7.23 2.14 1.25
N HIS A 306 -6.67 1.14 0.56
CA HIS A 306 -7.01 -0.26 0.70
C HIS A 306 -6.74 -0.78 2.12
N GLU A 307 -5.51 -0.59 2.62
CA GLU A 307 -5.13 -1.11 3.94
C GLU A 307 -5.89 -0.41 5.07
N LEU A 308 -6.08 0.90 4.98
CA LEU A 308 -6.95 1.61 5.93
C LEU A 308 -8.39 1.12 5.84
N GLY A 309 -8.84 0.67 4.66
CA GLY A 309 -10.11 -0.01 4.47
C GLY A 309 -10.27 -1.24 5.37
N HIS A 310 -9.25 -2.10 5.50
CA HIS A 310 -9.29 -3.24 6.40
C HIS A 310 -9.42 -2.84 7.87
N ASN A 311 -8.64 -1.84 8.31
CA ASN A 311 -8.78 -1.26 9.66
C ASN A 311 -10.18 -0.68 9.90
N MET A 312 -10.89 -0.29 8.85
CA MET A 312 -12.25 0.25 8.89
C MET A 312 -13.34 -0.81 8.60
N GLY A 313 -12.96 -2.08 8.46
CA GLY A 313 -13.88 -3.22 8.35
C GLY A 313 -14.25 -3.62 6.92
N LEU A 314 -13.43 -3.27 5.94
CA LEU A 314 -13.58 -3.75 4.56
C LEU A 314 -12.86 -5.08 4.35
N GLN A 315 -13.43 -5.90 3.47
CA GLN A 315 -12.88 -7.14 2.96
C GLN A 315 -12.57 -6.99 1.47
N HIS A 316 -11.84 -7.95 0.94
CA HIS A 316 -11.64 -8.06 -0.49
C HIS A 316 -12.95 -8.40 -1.22
N ASP A 317 -12.91 -8.49 -2.55
CA ASP A 317 -14.07 -8.97 -3.31
C ASP A 317 -14.37 -10.46 -3.02
N TRP A 318 -15.61 -10.85 -3.31
CA TRP A 318 -16.13 -12.20 -3.05
C TRP A 318 -15.38 -13.33 -3.75
N TYR A 319 -14.65 -13.04 -4.84
CA TYR A 319 -13.90 -14.06 -5.57
C TYR A 319 -12.70 -14.53 -4.76
N VAL A 320 -12.08 -13.63 -4.00
CA VAL A 320 -10.89 -13.94 -3.18
C VAL A 320 -11.22 -14.11 -1.70
N ASP A 321 -12.29 -13.48 -1.21
CA ASP A 321 -12.69 -13.58 0.19
C ASP A 321 -14.21 -13.71 0.30
N ALA A 322 -14.66 -14.93 0.64
CA ALA A 322 -16.07 -15.23 0.88
C ALA A 322 -16.46 -15.16 2.37
N GLY A 323 -15.60 -14.56 3.20
CA GLY A 323 -15.85 -14.34 4.61
C GLY A 323 -17.08 -13.46 4.85
N VAL A 324 -17.93 -13.88 5.80
CA VAL A 324 -19.09 -13.09 6.22
C VAL A 324 -18.93 -12.74 7.69
N TYR A 325 -18.66 -11.47 7.94
CA TYR A 325 -18.46 -10.93 9.28
C TYR A 325 -19.63 -9.99 9.66
N GLU A 326 -19.37 -8.85 10.32
CA GLU A 326 -20.44 -7.94 10.76
C GLU A 326 -21.31 -7.43 9.60
N TYR A 327 -20.71 -7.12 8.45
CA TYR A 327 -21.41 -6.62 7.27
C TYR A 327 -21.21 -7.56 6.09
N THR A 328 -22.29 -8.15 5.60
CA THR A 328 -22.29 -8.99 4.38
C THR A 328 -21.80 -8.25 3.13
N TYR A 329 -21.87 -6.92 3.13
CA TYR A 329 -21.54 -6.06 2.00
C TYR A 329 -20.19 -5.36 2.15
N SER A 330 -19.32 -5.85 3.03
CA SER A 330 -17.97 -5.29 3.26
C SER A 330 -16.97 -5.59 2.14
N HIS A 331 -17.42 -6.19 1.04
CA HIS A 331 -16.56 -6.64 -0.06
C HIS A 331 -16.34 -5.60 -1.17
N GLY A 332 -15.16 -5.67 -1.76
CA GLY A 332 -14.87 -5.05 -3.05
C GLY A 332 -15.76 -5.60 -4.17
N TYR A 333 -15.73 -4.95 -5.32
CA TYR A 333 -16.48 -5.33 -6.50
C TYR A 333 -15.59 -5.38 -7.74
N VAL A 334 -15.76 -6.44 -8.52
CA VAL A 334 -15.10 -6.68 -9.80
C VAL A 334 -16.16 -6.70 -10.90
N ASN A 335 -15.83 -6.12 -12.05
CA ASN A 335 -16.63 -6.22 -13.25
C ASN A 335 -15.76 -6.73 -14.40
N VAL A 336 -15.71 -8.05 -14.56
CA VAL A 336 -14.93 -8.71 -15.62
C VAL A 336 -15.33 -8.21 -17.01
N GLY A 337 -16.63 -8.12 -17.29
CA GLY A 337 -17.13 -7.68 -18.60
C GLY A 337 -16.77 -6.23 -18.94
N GLY A 338 -16.59 -5.38 -17.92
CA GLY A 338 -16.13 -4.01 -18.05
C GLY A 338 -14.61 -3.84 -18.01
N GLY A 339 -13.86 -4.84 -17.54
CA GLY A 339 -12.41 -4.76 -17.38
C GLY A 339 -11.97 -3.82 -16.26
N TRP A 340 -12.72 -3.75 -15.15
CA TRP A 340 -12.39 -2.87 -14.03
C TRP A 340 -12.82 -3.44 -12.68
N ARG A 341 -12.21 -2.91 -11.61
CA ARG A 341 -12.44 -3.31 -10.21
C ARG A 341 -12.34 -2.12 -9.25
N THR A 342 -13.00 -2.20 -8.10
CA THR A 342 -12.92 -1.19 -7.02
C THR A 342 -11.68 -1.38 -6.16
N ILE A 343 -11.36 -0.41 -5.27
CA ILE A 343 -10.13 -0.40 -4.46
C ILE A 343 -9.90 -1.69 -3.67
N MET A 344 -10.93 -2.23 -3.03
CA MET A 344 -10.78 -3.45 -2.21
C MET A 344 -10.71 -4.73 -3.04
N ALA A 345 -10.90 -4.67 -4.36
CA ALA A 345 -10.99 -5.86 -5.18
C ALA A 345 -9.66 -6.24 -5.84
N TYR A 346 -9.39 -7.54 -5.91
CA TYR A 346 -8.22 -8.14 -6.54
C TYR A 346 -8.45 -8.40 -8.03
N ASN A 347 -7.37 -8.67 -8.77
CA ASN A 347 -7.43 -8.95 -10.20
C ASN A 347 -7.71 -10.43 -10.48
N SER A 348 -7.76 -11.28 -9.45
CA SER A 348 -7.83 -12.73 -9.57
C SER A 348 -9.00 -13.19 -10.43
N GLU A 349 -10.20 -12.64 -10.24
CA GLU A 349 -11.37 -13.03 -11.04
C GLU A 349 -11.20 -12.68 -12.53
N CYS A 350 -10.63 -11.52 -12.82
CA CYS A 350 -10.36 -11.10 -14.20
C CYS A 350 -9.24 -11.92 -14.82
N SER A 351 -8.21 -12.26 -14.04
CA SER A 351 -7.10 -13.12 -14.46
C SER A 351 -7.58 -14.51 -14.83
N ASP A 352 -8.40 -15.13 -13.98
CA ASP A 352 -8.97 -16.46 -14.19
C ASP A 352 -10.02 -16.43 -15.33
N SER A 353 -10.59 -15.26 -15.63
CA SER A 353 -11.42 -15.01 -16.82
C SER A 353 -10.61 -14.66 -18.08
N GLY A 354 -9.27 -14.66 -18.02
CA GLY A 354 -8.38 -14.42 -19.16
C GLY A 354 -8.12 -12.95 -19.49
N GLY A 355 -8.27 -12.04 -18.53
CA GLY A 355 -8.11 -10.60 -18.70
C GLY A 355 -7.47 -9.89 -17.51
N TYR A 356 -7.51 -8.56 -17.55
CA TYR A 356 -7.03 -7.68 -16.47
C TYR A 356 -8.08 -6.62 -16.20
N CYS A 357 -8.33 -6.33 -14.93
CA CYS A 357 -9.27 -5.33 -14.48
C CYS A 357 -8.54 -4.14 -13.85
N THR A 358 -8.68 -2.98 -14.49
CA THR A 358 -8.14 -1.74 -13.97
C THR A 358 -8.76 -1.40 -12.63
N ARG A 359 -7.91 -1.19 -11.62
CA ARG A 359 -8.34 -0.72 -10.30
C ARG A 359 -8.70 0.77 -10.39
N LEU A 360 -9.96 1.08 -10.08
CA LEU A 360 -10.51 2.43 -10.08
C LEU A 360 -10.41 3.04 -8.68
N GLN A 361 -10.31 4.37 -8.58
CA GLN A 361 -10.31 5.10 -7.31
C GLN A 361 -11.72 5.21 -6.70
N TYR A 362 -12.35 4.06 -6.51
CA TYR A 362 -13.71 3.92 -6.02
C TYR A 362 -13.77 2.72 -5.09
N PHE A 363 -14.44 2.89 -3.96
CA PHE A 363 -14.95 1.80 -3.13
C PHE A 363 -16.29 1.33 -3.71
N SER A 364 -16.66 0.08 -3.46
CA SER A 364 -17.91 -0.47 -4.01
C SER A 364 -19.13 0.31 -3.51
N ASN A 365 -19.96 0.74 -4.46
CA ASN A 365 -21.21 1.45 -4.23
C ASN A 365 -22.20 1.13 -5.38
N PRO A 366 -23.29 0.39 -5.10
CA PRO A 366 -24.29 0.00 -6.11
C PRO A 366 -25.06 1.19 -6.71
N ASN A 367 -25.02 2.37 -6.08
CA ASN A 367 -25.68 3.58 -6.59
C ASN A 367 -24.82 4.34 -7.62
N ASN A 368 -23.53 4.02 -7.70
CA ASN A 368 -22.62 4.57 -8.70
C ASN A 368 -22.54 3.66 -9.93
N THR A 369 -22.20 4.23 -11.08
CA THR A 369 -22.00 3.45 -12.31
C THR A 369 -20.72 3.83 -13.04
N TYR A 370 -20.08 2.85 -13.68
CA TYR A 370 -19.03 3.06 -14.68
C TYR A 370 -19.50 2.56 -16.03
N SER A 371 -19.52 3.43 -17.04
CA SER A 371 -19.98 3.07 -18.40
C SER A 371 -21.37 2.42 -18.41
N GLY A 372 -22.23 2.83 -17.47
CA GLY A 372 -23.60 2.31 -17.29
C GLY A 372 -23.72 1.05 -16.43
N ALA A 373 -22.62 0.42 -16.01
CA ALA A 373 -22.65 -0.74 -15.12
C ALA A 373 -22.52 -0.32 -13.64
N PRO A 374 -23.32 -0.86 -12.70
CA PRO A 374 -23.20 -0.57 -11.27
C PRO A 374 -21.82 -0.91 -10.71
N MET A 375 -21.32 -0.10 -9.78
CA MET A 375 -20.02 -0.27 -9.11
C MET A 375 -20.12 -1.02 -7.78
N GLY A 376 -21.06 -1.95 -7.68
CA GLY A 376 -21.33 -2.72 -6.48
C GLY A 376 -22.68 -3.42 -6.55
N VAL A 377 -23.04 -4.10 -5.48
CA VAL A 377 -24.31 -4.83 -5.34
C VAL A 377 -24.97 -4.41 -4.03
N ALA A 378 -26.28 -4.19 -4.08
CA ALA A 378 -27.04 -3.73 -2.92
C ALA A 378 -26.96 -4.73 -1.75
N PRO A 379 -26.81 -4.26 -0.50
CA PRO A 379 -26.92 -5.11 0.68
C PRO A 379 -28.23 -5.91 0.71
N GLY A 380 -28.17 -7.16 1.13
CA GLY A 380 -29.30 -8.07 1.21
C GLY A 380 -29.67 -8.74 -0.12
N THR A 381 -28.82 -8.64 -1.14
CA THR A 381 -28.99 -9.38 -2.40
C THR A 381 -28.58 -10.84 -2.22
N SER A 382 -27.35 -11.08 -1.78
CA SER A 382 -26.84 -12.43 -1.47
C SER A 382 -25.55 -12.36 -0.67
N SER A 383 -25.42 -13.27 0.30
CA SER A 383 -24.20 -13.54 1.05
C SER A 383 -23.75 -15.01 0.92
N SER A 384 -24.35 -15.77 0.01
CA SER A 384 -24.07 -17.21 -0.19
C SER A 384 -23.11 -17.44 -1.36
N CYS A 385 -22.07 -16.62 -1.43
CA CYS A 385 -21.11 -16.64 -2.52
C CYS A 385 -19.88 -17.46 -2.16
N VAL A 386 -19.21 -18.00 -3.17
CA VAL A 386 -18.12 -18.95 -3.00
C VAL A 386 -16.88 -18.36 -3.65
N ALA A 387 -15.78 -18.33 -2.90
CA ALA A 387 -14.49 -17.89 -3.42
C ALA A 387 -14.08 -18.76 -4.63
N GLY A 388 -13.50 -18.13 -5.65
CA GLY A 388 -13.12 -18.78 -6.90
C GLY A 388 -14.27 -19.06 -7.88
N ASP A 389 -15.53 -18.77 -7.52
CA ASP A 389 -16.67 -19.02 -8.40
C ASP A 389 -16.79 -17.95 -9.50
N LEU A 390 -16.53 -18.35 -10.75
CA LEU A 390 -16.71 -17.53 -11.95
C LEU A 390 -18.18 -17.38 -12.36
N GLY A 391 -19.12 -17.99 -11.64
CA GLY A 391 -20.56 -17.88 -11.89
C GLY A 391 -21.13 -16.46 -11.71
N HIS A 392 -20.33 -15.52 -11.22
CA HIS A 392 -20.68 -14.13 -10.94
C HIS A 392 -22.04 -13.96 -10.24
N PRO A 393 -22.30 -14.66 -9.12
CA PRO A 393 -23.51 -14.38 -8.35
C PRO A 393 -23.51 -12.92 -7.92
N ALA A 394 -24.69 -12.28 -7.93
CA ALA A 394 -24.82 -10.91 -7.43
C ALA A 394 -24.69 -10.91 -5.91
N CYS A 395 -23.46 -10.81 -5.42
CA CYS A 395 -23.11 -10.83 -4.00
C CYS A 395 -22.98 -9.42 -3.46
N ASP A 396 -23.49 -9.21 -2.26
CA ASP A 396 -23.47 -7.94 -1.53
C ASP A 396 -22.09 -7.24 -1.60
N ALA A 397 -22.02 -6.04 -2.20
CA ALA A 397 -20.77 -5.30 -2.34
C ALA A 397 -21.04 -3.79 -2.25
N ALA A 398 -20.89 -3.24 -1.05
CA ALA A 398 -21.21 -1.84 -0.74
C ALA A 398 -20.28 -1.26 0.34
N ASN A 399 -18.96 -1.33 0.11
CA ASN A 399 -17.91 -0.80 0.99
C ASN A 399 -18.23 0.60 1.53
N TYR A 400 -18.80 1.49 0.70
CA TYR A 400 -19.10 2.86 1.10
C TYR A 400 -19.97 2.93 2.36
N GLN A 401 -20.91 1.99 2.50
CA GLN A 401 -21.83 1.94 3.62
C GLN A 401 -21.15 1.43 4.88
N VAL A 402 -20.18 0.50 4.77
CA VAL A 402 -19.37 0.05 5.91
C VAL A 402 -18.48 1.19 6.42
N LEU A 403 -17.77 1.88 5.52
CA LEU A 403 -16.95 3.03 5.88
C LEU A 403 -17.77 4.10 6.62
N ASN A 404 -18.98 4.41 6.12
CA ASN A 404 -19.90 5.34 6.79
C ASN A 404 -20.41 4.81 8.14
N ASN A 405 -20.70 3.52 8.25
CA ASN A 405 -21.21 2.91 9.47
C ASN A 405 -20.16 2.86 10.59
N ASN A 406 -18.91 2.62 10.22
CA ASN A 406 -17.79 2.43 11.15
C ASN A 406 -17.04 3.73 11.44
N ALA A 407 -17.28 4.80 10.68
CA ALA A 407 -16.64 6.11 10.85
C ALA A 407 -16.65 6.58 12.31
N TYR A 408 -17.82 6.55 12.96
CA TYR A 408 -17.97 6.98 14.35
C TYR A 408 -17.17 6.11 15.33
N THR A 409 -17.07 4.80 15.09
CA THR A 409 -16.28 3.89 15.93
C THR A 409 -14.78 4.16 15.77
N VAL A 410 -14.32 4.28 14.53
CA VAL A 410 -12.90 4.47 14.20
C VAL A 410 -12.40 5.84 14.65
N ALA A 411 -13.18 6.90 14.44
CA ALA A 411 -12.86 8.27 14.89
C ALA A 411 -12.76 8.43 16.43
N ASN A 412 -13.18 7.40 17.16
CA ASN A 412 -13.12 7.38 18.62
C ASN A 412 -12.10 6.35 19.12
N PHE A 413 -11.21 5.83 18.26
CA PHE A 413 -10.02 5.09 18.70
C PHE A 413 -9.09 6.00 19.50
N ARG A 414 -8.96 7.26 19.07
CA ARG A 414 -8.33 8.34 19.83
C ARG A 414 -9.15 9.62 19.68
N VAL A 415 -10.04 9.86 20.64
CA VAL A 415 -10.89 11.07 20.65
C VAL A 415 -10.04 12.32 20.40
N SER A 416 -10.37 13.03 19.32
CA SER A 416 -9.78 14.31 18.92
C SER A 416 -9.70 15.28 20.10
N GLY A 417 -8.51 15.78 20.39
CA GLY A 417 -8.30 16.74 21.48
C GLY A 417 -8.85 18.13 21.16
N VAL A 418 -10.11 18.42 21.51
CA VAL A 418 -10.58 19.80 21.69
C VAL A 418 -10.90 20.02 23.17
N PRO A 419 -10.15 20.86 23.91
CA PRO A 419 -10.64 21.40 25.17
C PRO A 419 -11.87 22.25 24.83
N THR A 420 -13.03 21.89 25.37
CA THR A 420 -14.23 22.71 25.27
C THR A 420 -13.90 24.10 25.82
N ALA A 421 -13.92 25.11 24.95
CA ALA A 421 -13.88 26.50 25.36
C ALA A 421 -15.19 26.82 26.11
N THR A 422 -15.21 26.58 27.41
CA THR A 422 -16.25 27.14 28.26
C THR A 422 -15.96 28.63 28.43
N ALA A 423 -16.80 29.45 27.80
CA ALA A 423 -16.78 30.87 27.99
C ALA A 423 -17.17 31.26 29.43
N THR A 424 -16.45 32.26 29.98
CA THR A 424 -16.88 33.33 30.92
C THR A 424 -16.60 33.12 32.43
N PRO A 425 -16.30 34.18 33.24
CA PRO A 425 -15.73 35.50 32.96
C PRO A 425 -14.35 35.73 33.62
N SER A 426 -13.69 36.80 33.13
CA SER A 426 -12.50 37.46 33.68
C SER A 426 -12.50 37.65 35.20
N PRO A 427 -11.37 37.37 35.89
CA PRO A 427 -10.99 38.08 37.10
C PRO A 427 -9.90 39.12 36.81
N THR A 428 -10.19 40.34 37.26
CA THR A 428 -9.32 41.52 37.34
C THR A 428 -7.92 41.18 37.85
N VAL A 429 -6.88 41.57 37.09
CA VAL A 429 -5.48 41.52 37.52
C VAL A 429 -4.99 42.93 37.81
N THR A 430 -4.59 43.18 39.06
CA THR A 430 -3.77 44.35 39.46
C THR A 430 -2.28 43.96 39.32
N PRO A 431 -1.39 44.83 38.82
CA PRO A 431 -0.13 44.41 38.21
C PRO A 431 1.07 44.47 39.17
N SER A 432 2.10 43.66 38.90
CA SER A 432 3.49 43.90 39.35
C SER A 432 4.48 42.96 38.62
N PRO A 433 5.78 43.31 38.53
CA PRO A 433 6.31 44.43 37.78
C PRO A 433 7.21 43.99 36.61
N THR A 434 7.38 44.93 35.69
CA THR A 434 8.15 44.90 34.45
C THR A 434 9.61 44.47 34.62
N LEU A 435 10.07 43.52 33.79
CA LEU A 435 11.48 43.38 33.45
C LEU A 435 11.73 43.91 32.03
N THR A 436 12.66 44.86 31.98
CA THR A 436 13.03 45.73 30.88
C THR A 436 13.70 44.95 29.74
N ALA A 437 13.30 45.23 28.50
CA ALA A 437 13.88 44.69 27.29
C ALA A 437 15.35 45.16 27.09
N THR A 438 16.23 44.23 26.71
CA THR A 438 17.56 44.54 26.18
C THR A 438 17.49 44.53 24.64
N PRO A 439 18.03 45.54 23.94
CA PRO A 439 17.86 45.66 22.49
C PRO A 439 18.73 44.69 21.68
N SER A 440 18.15 44.26 20.56
CA SER A 440 18.71 43.42 19.49
C SER A 440 19.94 44.04 18.81
N PRO A 441 20.99 43.29 18.47
CA PRO A 441 22.09 43.82 17.65
C PRO A 441 21.80 43.77 16.15
N THR A 442 22.07 44.91 15.51
CA THR A 442 22.00 45.21 14.07
C THR A 442 23.00 44.39 13.24
N LEU A 443 22.54 43.81 12.12
CA LEU A 443 23.39 43.11 11.15
C LEU A 443 24.16 44.11 10.26
N THR A 444 25.45 43.85 10.09
CA THR A 444 26.38 44.58 9.20
C THR A 444 26.66 43.73 7.95
N PRO A 445 26.78 44.30 6.73
CA PRO A 445 26.95 43.52 5.51
C PRO A 445 28.41 43.16 5.15
N THR A 446 28.59 41.87 4.77
CA THR A 446 29.48 41.26 3.74
C THR A 446 31.01 41.43 3.83
N PRO A 447 31.78 40.37 3.53
CA PRO A 447 32.55 40.43 2.28
C PRO A 447 32.51 39.17 1.40
N THR A 448 32.57 39.47 0.11
CA THR A 448 32.64 38.64 -1.10
C THR A 448 33.83 37.68 -1.10
N LEU A 449 33.61 36.42 -1.51
CA LEU A 449 34.69 35.47 -1.81
C LEU A 449 35.02 35.45 -3.31
N THR A 450 36.31 35.60 -3.60
CA THR A 450 36.95 35.56 -4.93
C THR A 450 37.22 34.10 -5.34
N PRO A 451 37.05 33.70 -6.62
CA PRO A 451 37.44 32.37 -7.09
C PRO A 451 38.93 32.33 -7.49
N THR A 452 39.62 31.22 -7.23
CA THR A 452 40.97 30.98 -7.74
C THR A 452 41.19 29.51 -8.14
N ALA A 453 41.88 29.38 -9.28
CA ALA A 453 42.65 28.26 -9.82
C ALA A 453 41.92 27.05 -10.46
N THR A 454 41.87 27.17 -11.78
CA THR A 454 41.94 26.16 -12.84
C THR A 454 42.93 25.02 -12.56
N LEU A 455 42.48 23.77 -12.76
CA LEU A 455 43.35 22.65 -13.15
C LEU A 455 42.76 21.94 -14.37
N THR A 456 43.54 21.94 -15.44
CA THR A 456 43.34 21.16 -16.67
C THR A 456 43.83 19.73 -16.43
N PRO A 457 43.19 18.72 -17.03
CA PRO A 457 43.98 17.78 -17.82
C PRO A 457 43.38 17.54 -19.21
N THR A 458 44.24 17.73 -20.19
CA THR A 458 44.11 17.36 -21.59
C THR A 458 44.04 15.83 -21.73
N ALA A 459 43.03 15.31 -22.42
CA ALA A 459 43.13 14.04 -23.14
C ALA A 459 42.26 14.11 -24.40
N THR A 460 42.95 14.22 -25.53
CA THR A 460 42.43 14.19 -26.89
C THR A 460 42.22 12.73 -27.31
N ILE A 461 41.01 12.34 -27.73
CA ILE A 461 40.83 11.19 -28.63
C ILE A 461 39.76 11.50 -29.68
N THR A 462 40.18 11.34 -30.94
CA THR A 462 39.53 11.60 -32.23
C THR A 462 38.35 10.65 -32.53
N PRO A 463 37.35 11.06 -33.33
CA PRO A 463 36.20 10.22 -33.67
C PRO A 463 36.47 9.30 -34.88
N GLY A 464 36.03 8.05 -34.79
CA GLY A 464 35.97 7.11 -35.91
C GLY A 464 34.74 6.22 -35.80
N GLY A 465 33.74 6.47 -36.65
CA GLY A 465 32.68 5.49 -36.95
C GLY A 465 33.24 4.30 -37.74
N PRO A 466 32.45 3.22 -37.89
CA PRO A 466 31.41 3.28 -38.92
C PRO A 466 30.05 2.70 -38.53
N THR A 467 29.07 3.19 -39.29
CA THR A 467 27.68 2.79 -39.47
C THR A 467 27.51 1.30 -39.81
N LEU A 468 26.56 0.60 -39.15
CA LEU A 468 25.74 -0.46 -39.76
C LEU A 468 24.31 -0.42 -39.18
N THR A 469 23.34 -0.40 -40.10
CA THR A 469 21.88 -0.39 -39.93
C THR A 469 21.30 -1.75 -39.46
N PRO A 470 20.03 -1.79 -38.99
CA PRO A 470 19.51 -2.82 -38.10
C PRO A 470 18.82 -4.00 -38.82
N THR A 471 18.80 -5.18 -38.19
CA THR A 471 17.81 -6.23 -38.47
C THR A 471 17.47 -6.98 -37.18
N ALA A 472 16.18 -7.25 -36.99
CA ALA A 472 15.50 -7.61 -35.76
C ALA A 472 15.70 -9.06 -35.27
N THR A 473 15.68 -9.25 -33.93
CA THR A 473 14.65 -9.98 -33.14
C THR A 473 15.20 -10.27 -31.72
N PRO A 474 14.44 -10.04 -30.63
CA PRO A 474 14.93 -10.27 -29.28
C PRO A 474 14.57 -11.67 -28.77
N VAL A 475 15.56 -12.41 -28.26
CA VAL A 475 15.39 -13.52 -27.32
C VAL A 475 16.27 -13.19 -26.12
N TRP A 476 15.69 -12.62 -25.07
CA TRP A 476 16.44 -12.19 -23.88
C TRP A 476 16.47 -13.31 -22.83
N ARG A 477 17.63 -13.95 -22.72
CA ARG A 477 18.07 -14.67 -21.51
C ARG A 477 18.86 -13.68 -20.64
N GLY A 478 18.31 -13.28 -19.51
CA GLY A 478 19.01 -12.47 -18.51
C GLY A 478 19.69 -13.37 -17.49
N ILE A 479 21.03 -13.39 -17.51
CA ILE A 479 21.88 -13.92 -16.45
C ILE A 479 22.34 -12.71 -15.63
N TYR A 480 22.10 -12.71 -14.32
CA TYR A 480 22.86 -11.91 -13.36
C TYR A 480 23.27 -12.79 -12.18
N LEU A 481 24.57 -13.03 -12.08
CA LEU A 481 25.26 -13.64 -10.94
C LEU A 481 25.84 -12.49 -10.10
N PRO A 482 25.68 -12.48 -8.77
CA PRO A 482 26.63 -11.79 -7.91
C PRO A 482 27.69 -12.77 -7.40
N LEU A 483 28.95 -12.36 -7.55
CA LEU A 483 30.14 -13.00 -7.00
C LEU A 483 30.12 -12.84 -5.46
N ILE A 484 29.92 -13.92 -4.70
CA ILE A 484 30.01 -13.90 -3.23
C ILE A 484 31.43 -14.30 -2.79
N LEU A 485 32.10 -13.36 -2.11
CA LEU A 485 33.35 -13.60 -1.39
C LEU A 485 33.08 -14.48 -0.17
N LYS A 486 33.84 -15.58 -0.12
CA LYS A 486 33.79 -16.68 0.83
C LYS A 486 34.33 -16.26 2.20
N ASN A 487 33.48 -16.12 3.21
CA ASN A 487 33.89 -16.14 4.61
C ASN A 487 33.34 -17.39 5.30
N ALA A 488 34.22 -18.12 5.98
CA ALA A 488 33.95 -19.40 6.63
C ALA A 488 33.07 -19.23 7.90
N PRO A 489 32.23 -20.23 8.23
CA PRO A 489 31.35 -20.17 9.41
C PRO A 489 32.13 -20.38 10.73
N PRO A 490 31.70 -19.74 11.85
CA PRO A 490 32.25 -20.01 13.16
C PRO A 490 31.73 -21.33 13.75
N THR A 491 32.60 -22.00 14.51
CA THR A 491 32.40 -23.29 15.20
C THR A 491 31.30 -23.25 16.28
N PRO A 492 30.50 -24.32 16.47
CA PRO A 492 29.41 -24.34 17.46
C PRO A 492 29.92 -24.49 18.91
N THR A 493 29.31 -23.75 19.84
CA THR A 493 29.50 -23.87 21.29
C THR A 493 28.31 -24.64 21.89
N PRO A 494 28.50 -25.53 22.90
CA PRO A 494 27.51 -26.53 23.28
C PRO A 494 26.32 -25.99 24.10
N THR A 495 25.18 -26.61 23.85
CA THR A 495 23.83 -26.50 24.44
C THR A 495 23.78 -26.69 25.97
N PRO A 496 22.98 -25.91 26.73
CA PRO A 496 22.55 -26.30 28.07
C PRO A 496 21.26 -27.14 28.03
N THR A 497 21.24 -28.13 28.92
CA THR A 497 20.31 -29.24 29.11
C THR A 497 18.81 -28.89 29.15
N SER A 498 18.04 -29.63 28.34
CA SER A 498 16.58 -29.69 28.29
C SER A 498 15.95 -30.09 29.64
N THR A 499 14.94 -29.32 30.06
CA THR A 499 13.91 -29.76 31.03
C THR A 499 12.65 -30.08 30.23
N ALA A 500 12.01 -31.21 30.54
CA ALA A 500 10.99 -31.86 29.73
C ALA A 500 9.74 -31.01 29.42
N THR A 501 9.39 -30.94 28.13
CA THR A 501 8.14 -30.39 27.57
C THR A 501 7.06 -31.48 27.54
N PRO A 502 5.78 -31.16 27.81
CA PRO A 502 4.67 -32.10 27.67
C PRO A 502 4.49 -32.57 26.22
N THR A 503 4.26 -33.86 26.07
CA THR A 503 4.14 -34.59 24.80
C THR A 503 2.96 -34.10 23.95
N ALA A 504 3.24 -33.43 22.83
CA ALA A 504 2.29 -33.29 21.72
C ALA A 504 2.12 -34.65 21.02
N THR A 505 0.90 -34.95 20.57
CA THR A 505 0.61 -36.17 19.78
C THR A 505 0.79 -35.82 18.30
N PRO A 506 1.77 -36.40 17.58
CA PRO A 506 1.83 -36.26 16.14
C PRO A 506 0.58 -36.93 15.56
N VAL A 507 -0.23 -36.20 14.77
CA VAL A 507 -1.32 -36.81 14.01
C VAL A 507 -0.71 -37.35 12.70
N PRO A 508 -0.54 -38.67 12.54
CA PRO A 508 0.15 -39.20 11.37
C PRO A 508 -0.67 -38.93 10.10
N GLY A 509 -0.05 -38.31 9.10
CA GLY A 509 -0.59 -38.20 7.74
C GLY A 509 -1.18 -36.85 7.31
N PHE A 510 -1.31 -35.86 8.19
CA PHE A 510 -1.84 -34.53 7.82
C PHE A 510 -0.94 -33.81 6.80
N ALA A 511 0.37 -33.78 7.03
CA ALA A 511 1.33 -33.20 6.10
C ALA A 511 1.22 -33.84 4.69
N GLN A 512 1.10 -35.17 4.62
CA GLN A 512 0.93 -35.87 3.34
C GLN A 512 -0.39 -35.52 2.67
N GLN A 513 -1.50 -35.45 3.43
CA GLN A 513 -2.80 -35.07 2.88
C GLN A 513 -2.78 -33.65 2.30
N VAL A 514 -2.12 -32.69 2.96
CA VAL A 514 -1.93 -31.35 2.42
C VAL A 514 -1.14 -31.39 1.11
N VAL A 515 -0.04 -32.14 1.03
CA VAL A 515 0.73 -32.28 -0.21
C VAL A 515 -0.11 -32.90 -1.34
N ASP A 516 -0.94 -33.90 -1.02
CA ASP A 516 -1.84 -34.52 -1.99
C ASP A 516 -2.88 -33.53 -2.51
N LEU A 517 -3.43 -32.67 -1.64
CA LEU A 517 -4.37 -31.61 -2.01
C LEU A 517 -3.70 -30.51 -2.84
N VAL A 518 -2.50 -30.07 -2.46
CA VAL A 518 -1.67 -29.14 -3.25
C VAL A 518 -1.46 -29.68 -4.66
N ASN A 519 -1.09 -30.96 -4.79
CA ASN A 519 -0.86 -31.57 -6.08
C ASN A 519 -2.14 -31.72 -6.92
N GLN A 520 -3.30 -31.90 -6.29
CA GLN A 520 -4.59 -31.87 -6.98
C GLN A 520 -4.88 -30.47 -7.55
N GLU A 521 -4.63 -29.40 -6.79
CA GLU A 521 -4.82 -28.02 -7.28
C GLU A 521 -3.83 -27.67 -8.41
N ARG A 522 -2.56 -28.04 -8.24
CA ARG A 522 -1.51 -27.82 -9.26
C ARG A 522 -1.80 -28.55 -10.57
N GLN A 523 -2.39 -29.74 -10.50
CA GLN A 523 -2.79 -30.48 -11.69
C GLN A 523 -3.85 -29.74 -12.51
N LYS A 524 -4.77 -29.01 -11.86
CA LYS A 524 -5.84 -28.26 -12.55
C LYS A 524 -5.30 -27.13 -13.43
N VAL A 525 -4.17 -26.53 -13.05
CA VAL A 525 -3.50 -25.44 -13.80
C VAL A 525 -2.33 -25.92 -14.67
N GLY A 526 -2.09 -27.23 -14.73
CA GLY A 526 -1.04 -27.81 -15.58
C GLY A 526 0.38 -27.72 -15.03
N CYS A 527 0.56 -27.40 -13.74
CA CYS A 527 1.87 -27.47 -13.10
C CYS A 527 2.26 -28.93 -12.78
N GLY A 528 3.57 -29.20 -12.71
CA GLY A 528 4.09 -30.47 -12.21
C GLY A 528 3.78 -30.67 -10.71
N PRO A 529 3.60 -31.91 -10.25
CA PRO A 529 3.39 -32.20 -8.83
C PRO A 529 4.67 -31.87 -8.04
N LEU A 530 4.49 -31.36 -6.82
CA LEU A 530 5.53 -31.16 -5.85
C LEU A 530 5.88 -32.47 -5.15
N THR A 531 7.19 -32.66 -4.92
CA THR A 531 7.71 -33.80 -4.16
C THR A 531 8.00 -33.37 -2.73
N MET A 532 7.62 -34.20 -1.74
CA MET A 532 7.93 -33.88 -0.35
C MET A 532 9.45 -33.97 -0.11
N ASP A 533 10.08 -32.89 0.35
CA ASP A 533 11.48 -32.85 0.75
C ASP A 533 11.61 -32.79 2.27
N SER A 534 12.40 -33.70 2.85
CA SER A 534 12.52 -33.82 4.30
C SER A 534 13.13 -32.59 5.00
N ARG A 535 13.89 -31.77 4.28
CA ARG A 535 14.53 -30.55 4.82
C ARG A 535 13.53 -29.41 4.88
N LEU A 536 12.77 -29.19 3.82
CA LEU A 536 11.63 -28.25 3.82
C LEU A 536 10.60 -28.67 4.87
N GLN A 537 10.31 -29.97 4.96
CA GLN A 537 9.40 -30.53 5.97
C GLN A 537 9.87 -30.23 7.40
N ALA A 538 11.19 -30.31 7.66
CA ALA A 538 11.76 -30.00 8.95
C ALA A 538 11.71 -28.49 9.28
N ALA A 539 11.92 -27.63 8.28
CA ALA A 539 11.79 -26.17 8.44
C ALA A 539 10.34 -25.79 8.77
N ALA A 540 9.39 -26.25 7.96
CA ALA A 540 7.96 -25.99 8.14
C ALA A 540 7.43 -26.54 9.47
N GLN A 541 7.82 -27.77 9.85
CA GLN A 541 7.43 -28.36 11.13
C GLN A 541 7.98 -27.56 12.32
N GLY A 542 9.25 -27.17 12.25
CA GLY A 542 9.88 -26.35 13.28
C GLY A 542 9.16 -25.01 13.44
N HIS A 543 8.74 -24.38 12.34
CA HIS A 543 8.03 -23.11 12.39
C HIS A 543 6.61 -23.21 12.95
N SER A 544 5.86 -24.26 12.58
CA SER A 544 4.53 -24.53 13.19
C SER A 544 4.62 -24.76 14.70
N GLU A 545 5.67 -25.46 15.16
CA GLU A 545 5.97 -25.63 16.58
C GLU A 545 6.36 -24.32 17.25
N ASP A 546 7.19 -23.51 16.59
CA ASP A 546 7.67 -22.24 17.09
C ASP A 546 6.51 -21.26 17.31
N MET A 547 5.66 -21.05 16.29
CA MET A 547 4.46 -20.21 16.39
C MET A 547 3.57 -20.60 17.56
N ALA A 548 3.30 -21.90 17.70
CA ALA A 548 2.44 -22.40 18.77
C ALA A 548 3.06 -22.28 20.16
N LEU A 549 4.33 -22.64 20.31
CA LEU A 549 4.98 -22.71 21.63
C LEU A 549 5.44 -21.34 22.14
N ASN A 550 5.68 -20.38 21.25
CA ASN A 550 6.14 -19.05 21.59
C ASN A 550 5.07 -17.96 21.40
N ASP A 551 3.79 -18.35 21.31
CA ASP A 551 2.62 -17.47 21.39
C ASP A 551 2.59 -16.36 20.31
N PHE A 552 2.82 -16.74 19.05
CA PHE A 552 2.77 -15.81 17.92
C PHE A 552 2.26 -16.47 16.63
N PHE A 553 1.90 -15.65 15.64
CA PHE A 553 1.56 -16.11 14.29
C PHE A 553 2.18 -15.15 13.27
N SER A 554 3.27 -15.56 12.63
CA SER A 554 4.06 -14.75 11.70
C SER A 554 4.95 -15.64 10.84
N HIS A 555 5.36 -15.16 9.66
CA HIS A 555 6.39 -15.79 8.84
C HIS A 555 7.79 -15.75 9.50
N THR A 556 8.03 -14.79 10.40
CA THR A 556 9.30 -14.67 11.14
C THR A 556 9.24 -15.49 12.42
N GLY A 557 10.27 -16.31 12.65
CA GLY A 557 10.39 -17.14 13.85
C GLY A 557 10.62 -16.31 15.12
N SER A 558 10.38 -16.91 16.29
CA SER A 558 10.61 -16.28 17.60
C SER A 558 12.07 -15.88 17.84
N ASP A 559 13.00 -16.50 17.12
CA ASP A 559 14.43 -16.19 17.10
C ASP A 559 14.81 -15.11 16.07
N GLY A 560 13.82 -14.56 15.36
CA GLY A 560 13.99 -13.58 14.29
C GLY A 560 14.37 -14.18 12.93
N SER A 561 14.36 -15.51 12.77
CA SER A 561 14.66 -16.16 11.50
C SER A 561 13.57 -15.93 10.46
N SER A 562 13.97 -15.63 9.22
CA SER A 562 13.06 -15.65 8.08
C SER A 562 12.80 -17.10 7.60
N PRO A 563 11.76 -17.35 6.78
CA PRO A 563 11.53 -18.68 6.19
C PRO A 563 12.76 -19.20 5.43
N TRP A 564 13.46 -18.29 4.77
CA TRP A 564 14.70 -18.54 4.02
C TRP A 564 15.84 -19.02 4.92
N ASP A 565 16.00 -18.42 6.10
CA ASP A 565 17.01 -18.82 7.06
C ASP A 565 16.72 -20.22 7.59
N ARG A 566 15.44 -20.52 7.89
CA ARG A 566 15.01 -21.84 8.36
C ARG A 566 15.23 -22.91 7.30
N ILE A 567 14.84 -22.66 6.05
CA ILE A 567 15.06 -23.58 4.91
C ILE A 567 16.56 -23.84 4.70
N LEU A 568 17.40 -22.79 4.70
CA LEU A 568 18.85 -22.92 4.56
C LEU A 568 19.49 -23.65 5.74
N ALA A 569 19.02 -23.41 6.96
CA ALA A 569 19.51 -24.07 8.17
C ALA A 569 19.28 -25.59 8.14
N GLN A 570 18.22 -26.06 7.47
CA GLN A 570 17.97 -27.48 7.21
C GLN A 570 18.80 -28.05 6.05
N GLY A 571 19.65 -27.23 5.42
CA GLY A 571 20.53 -27.65 4.32
C GLY A 571 19.82 -27.78 2.98
N TYR A 572 18.67 -27.12 2.80
CA TYR A 572 18.01 -27.00 1.50
C TYR A 572 18.52 -25.74 0.80
N ASN A 573 19.50 -25.90 -0.10
CA ASN A 573 19.86 -24.83 -1.02
C ASN A 573 18.78 -24.73 -2.09
N TYR A 574 18.38 -23.51 -2.43
CA TYR A 574 17.30 -23.29 -3.37
C TYR A 574 17.65 -22.23 -4.42
N SER A 575 17.07 -22.40 -5.61
CA SER A 575 16.96 -21.39 -6.65
C SER A 575 15.64 -20.61 -6.58
N TRP A 576 14.61 -21.22 -5.96
CA TRP A 576 13.31 -20.62 -5.63
C TRP A 576 12.82 -21.15 -4.29
N ALA A 577 12.20 -20.31 -3.48
CA ALA A 577 11.53 -20.75 -2.25
C ALA A 577 10.25 -19.93 -2.00
N GLY A 578 9.32 -20.50 -1.25
CA GLY A 578 8.03 -19.89 -0.86
C GLY A 578 7.62 -20.38 0.52
N GLU A 579 6.82 -19.62 1.27
CA GLU A 579 6.18 -20.11 2.50
C GLU A 579 4.71 -19.69 2.54
N ASN A 580 3.84 -20.60 2.97
CA ASN A 580 2.49 -20.30 3.42
C ASN A 580 2.35 -20.67 4.89
N ILE A 581 1.68 -19.86 5.71
CA ILE A 581 1.31 -20.22 7.08
C ILE A 581 -0.20 -20.12 7.26
N ALA A 582 -0.75 -20.89 8.19
CA ALA A 582 -2.15 -20.80 8.58
C ALA A 582 -2.34 -21.26 10.02
N ALA A 583 -3.36 -20.75 10.69
CA ALA A 583 -3.71 -21.18 12.03
C ALA A 583 -5.23 -21.26 12.25
N GLY A 584 -5.66 -22.08 13.20
CA GLY A 584 -7.08 -22.26 13.56
C GLY A 584 -7.82 -23.34 12.78
N TYR A 585 -7.22 -23.85 11.70
CA TYR A 585 -7.82 -24.91 10.87
C TYR A 585 -7.55 -26.29 11.44
N ALA A 586 -8.60 -27.04 11.78
CA ALA A 586 -8.44 -28.34 12.44
C ALA A 586 -8.05 -29.49 11.49
N THR A 587 -8.22 -29.31 10.17
CA THR A 587 -8.04 -30.40 9.18
C THR A 587 -7.23 -29.96 7.95
N PRO A 588 -6.56 -30.90 7.25
CA PRO A 588 -5.87 -30.64 5.97
C PRO A 588 -6.77 -30.02 4.90
N GLN A 589 -8.04 -30.43 4.84
CA GLN A 589 -8.97 -29.90 3.85
C GLN A 589 -9.33 -28.44 4.14
N ASP A 590 -9.59 -28.11 5.41
CA ASP A 590 -9.99 -26.76 5.80
C ASP A 590 -8.83 -25.77 5.62
N VAL A 591 -7.61 -26.17 6.00
CA VAL A 591 -6.42 -25.33 5.79
C VAL A 591 -6.11 -25.15 4.30
N MET A 592 -6.26 -26.21 3.49
CA MET A 592 -6.10 -26.10 2.05
C MET A 592 -7.14 -25.15 1.44
N ASN A 593 -8.40 -25.23 1.87
CA ASN A 593 -9.43 -24.31 1.42
C ASN A 593 -9.06 -22.86 1.79
N GLY A 594 -8.56 -22.63 3.02
CA GLY A 594 -8.09 -21.32 3.47
C GLY A 594 -6.94 -20.77 2.63
N TRP A 595 -5.91 -21.59 2.34
CA TRP A 595 -4.83 -21.18 1.45
C TRP A 595 -5.29 -20.94 0.02
N MET A 596 -6.19 -21.77 -0.52
CA MET A 596 -6.68 -21.60 -1.89
C MET A 596 -7.64 -20.43 -2.06
N SER A 597 -8.35 -20.02 -1.01
CA SER A 597 -9.11 -18.77 -1.02
C SER A 597 -8.19 -17.55 -1.00
N SER A 598 -7.01 -17.65 -0.38
CA SER A 598 -6.07 -16.54 -0.28
C SER A 598 -5.19 -16.42 -1.53
N PRO A 599 -5.23 -15.30 -2.30
CA PRO A 599 -4.45 -15.17 -3.54
C PRO A 599 -2.95 -15.33 -3.34
N GLY A 600 -2.35 -14.69 -2.32
CA GLY A 600 -0.92 -14.85 -2.04
C GLY A 600 -0.50 -16.30 -1.72
N HIS A 601 -1.29 -17.00 -0.90
CA HIS A 601 -1.03 -18.40 -0.58
C HIS A 601 -1.29 -19.33 -1.78
N ARG A 602 -2.37 -19.07 -2.54
CA ARG A 602 -2.72 -19.77 -3.78
C ARG A 602 -1.62 -19.60 -4.81
N ASP A 603 -1.06 -18.40 -4.97
CA ASP A 603 0.02 -18.13 -5.91
C ASP A 603 1.25 -18.96 -5.59
N ASN A 604 1.63 -19.10 -4.32
CA ASN A 604 2.70 -20.01 -3.92
C ASN A 604 2.37 -21.48 -4.28
N ILE A 605 1.16 -21.94 -3.98
CA ILE A 605 0.70 -23.31 -4.28
C ILE A 605 0.73 -23.59 -5.79
N LEU A 606 0.29 -22.62 -6.61
CA LEU A 606 0.14 -22.75 -8.07
C LEU A 606 1.37 -22.28 -8.85
N ASN A 607 2.43 -21.84 -8.19
CA ASN A 607 3.67 -21.44 -8.86
C ASN A 607 4.38 -22.67 -9.45
N CYS A 608 4.33 -22.81 -10.78
CA CYS A 608 4.96 -23.94 -11.48
C CYS A 608 6.49 -23.97 -11.37
N ASN A 609 7.16 -22.93 -10.84
CA ASN A 609 8.60 -22.94 -10.63
C ASN A 609 9.04 -23.85 -9.48
N PHE A 610 8.15 -24.15 -8.52
CA PHE A 610 8.45 -25.04 -7.40
C PHE A 610 8.41 -26.51 -7.82
N THR A 611 9.37 -27.30 -7.31
CA THR A 611 9.44 -28.76 -7.52
C THR A 611 9.28 -29.56 -6.23
N ASP A 612 9.59 -28.94 -5.08
CA ASP A 612 9.58 -29.57 -3.76
C ASP A 612 8.66 -28.83 -2.77
N ILE A 613 8.19 -29.54 -1.76
CA ILE A 613 7.37 -29.01 -0.66
C ILE A 613 7.70 -29.68 0.68
N GLY A 614 7.54 -28.96 1.78
CA GLY A 614 7.44 -29.50 3.14
C GLY A 614 6.23 -28.92 3.86
N VAL A 615 5.55 -29.70 4.71
CA VAL A 615 4.34 -29.24 5.42
C VAL A 615 4.44 -29.48 6.92
N GLY A 616 4.54 -28.43 7.71
CA GLY A 616 4.46 -28.48 9.16
C GLY A 616 3.02 -28.47 9.69
N TYR A 617 2.79 -29.21 10.77
CA TYR A 617 1.56 -29.09 11.56
C TYR A 617 1.85 -29.27 13.05
N TYR A 618 1.28 -28.39 13.86
CA TYR A 618 1.34 -28.51 15.31
C TYR A 618 0.00 -28.22 15.97
N TYR A 619 -0.39 -29.08 16.92
CA TYR A 619 -1.58 -28.91 17.73
C TYR A 619 -1.21 -28.66 19.20
N LEU A 620 -1.57 -27.49 19.72
CA LEU A 620 -1.40 -27.11 21.12
C LEU A 620 -2.74 -27.20 21.86
N ALA A 621 -2.95 -28.32 22.58
CA ALA A 621 -4.23 -28.64 23.22
C ALA A 621 -4.66 -27.63 24.30
N ASN A 622 -3.71 -27.08 25.05
CA ASN A 622 -3.94 -26.09 26.11
C ASN A 622 -3.26 -24.78 25.73
N ASP A 623 -3.60 -24.26 24.56
CA ASP A 623 -3.12 -22.98 24.11
C ASP A 623 -3.79 -21.85 24.91
N THR A 624 -3.06 -21.33 25.90
CA THR A 624 -3.50 -20.25 26.81
C THR A 624 -2.77 -18.94 26.55
N GLY A 625 -2.08 -18.84 25.42
CA GLY A 625 -1.38 -17.64 24.99
C GLY A 625 -2.33 -16.51 24.58
N ASN A 626 -1.75 -15.36 24.22
CA ASN A 626 -2.49 -14.24 23.63
C ASN A 626 -2.94 -14.55 22.19
N VAL A 627 -2.17 -15.38 21.48
CA VAL A 627 -2.46 -15.95 20.17
C VAL A 627 -2.82 -17.42 20.39
N ASN A 628 -4.12 -17.75 20.34
CA ASN A 628 -4.63 -19.05 20.79
C ASN A 628 -5.38 -19.84 19.71
N TYR A 629 -4.69 -20.17 18.62
CA TYR A 629 -5.33 -20.83 17.48
C TYR A 629 -5.45 -22.35 17.64
N HIS A 630 -4.74 -22.95 18.60
CA HIS A 630 -4.61 -24.39 18.82
C HIS A 630 -3.98 -25.19 17.67
N HIS A 631 -4.27 -24.87 16.41
CA HIS A 631 -3.79 -25.54 15.21
C HIS A 631 -2.91 -24.60 14.41
N TYR A 632 -1.68 -25.01 14.11
CA TYR A 632 -0.69 -24.21 13.39
C TYR A 632 -0.15 -25.01 12.22
N TRP A 633 -0.04 -24.38 11.06
CA TRP A 633 0.34 -24.99 9.80
C TRP A 633 1.36 -24.13 9.07
N THR A 634 2.28 -24.80 8.37
CA THR A 634 3.27 -24.16 7.51
C THR A 634 3.46 -25.01 6.25
N GLN A 635 3.55 -24.39 5.07
CA GLN A 635 4.02 -25.01 3.83
C GLN A 635 5.28 -24.28 3.38
N ASP A 636 6.40 -24.99 3.27
CA ASP A 636 7.60 -24.48 2.63
C ASP A 636 7.74 -25.07 1.24
N PHE A 637 7.91 -24.23 0.24
CA PHE A 637 8.09 -24.59 -1.16
C PHE A 637 9.54 -24.38 -1.58
N GLY A 638 10.04 -25.21 -2.49
CA GLY A 638 11.42 -25.08 -2.96
C GLY A 638 11.67 -25.62 -4.36
N THR A 639 12.71 -25.10 -4.98
CA THR A 639 13.39 -25.72 -6.12
C THR A 639 14.89 -25.67 -5.87
N PRO A 640 15.63 -26.80 -5.99
CA PRO A 640 17.05 -26.85 -5.67
C PRO A 640 17.96 -25.99 -6.56
#